data_AF-A0A7I8F085-F1
#
_entry.id   AF-A0A7I8F085-F1
#
_cell.length_a   1.000
_cell.length_b   1.000
_cell.length_c   1.000
_cell.angle_alpha   90.00
_cell.angle_beta   90.00
_cell.angle_gamma   90.00
#
_symmetry.space_group_name_H-M   'P 1'
#
loop_
_entity.id
_entity.type
_entity.pdbx_description
1 polymer ?
#
loop_
_entity_poly.entity_id
_entity_poly.type
_entity_poly.pdbx_seq_one_letter_code
_entity_poly.pdbx_strand_id
1 'polypeptide(L)'
;MEHDAQVLEYYDQPLQLGITYLSKSGRKTTVTHTPDFLVFTPDGVWLEEWKPEEKLLELAISQPYRYQRNDQGQWCCPPGEEAAAPLGLRYRVRSSAHISPQTIRNLIFLDDYCWAPEVEKGTAQSIIDAVRRAPGLSLAVLARSAPQTSLDVVFTLLTRSLLYVDLSAAPLIEHEAVRLYPNRATAEAHALLLAKPPTLASARVGDRLSQQLVLTANMRVLWDGRIFTLLNLGQTTATLQPEAGSFVEIPLTTFLHLIDTSKITVPRLPISPHLSSLHPEAQRAFGGASERDLEIATERYLALNAQSISTVQTVSARTLRFWAARFQEAETKYGIGYVGLLPRTARSGNRTLRAPQDALELMDTFIVEHFEQPTQPHARAVYHAYAQECERRKTVALSERTFYRRLHQRRGPEQTKSRKGKRAAYREQPWYWELTHTTPRHGDRPWEIVHLDHTELDIELRTSANRPLGRPWLTFAVDAFSRRVLACYLSFDPPSYRSCMMALRICVRRHQRLPQTLVVDGGAEFQSIYFESMVARYGCTKKTRPGAQPRFGSVIERLFGTTNTEFIHNLHGNTQATKQPRMMTKAVDPKRHAVWQLSDLYHYLCEWAYQVYDQTPHETLGVTPREAYVTGLELGGERSHRHISYDEDFLMATLPTPRKKTAKVIPGQGIKLHYLFYWHDALRHPEIERTQVPIRYDPFNIGVIYAYVQDQWVPCRSQYYAAFVGHSEKELTLVTEVLRQQARMNHRAVSITPGRLADFLAHVQEHERVLVQRLRDQEAQVVLDSITAGIEGTAAITLGTLPLASDPNGETDATFEVFGPVDLSSLPIFEEYR
;
A
#
# COMPACT_ATOMS: atom_id res chain seq x y z
N MET A 1 -19.40 1.62 -15.68
CA MET A 1 -20.52 2.18 -16.46
C MET A 1 -20.05 2.56 -17.85
N GLU A 2 -18.98 3.34 -18.00
CA GLU A 2 -18.40 3.74 -19.30
C GLU A 2 -18.09 2.58 -20.28
N HIS A 3 -17.76 1.40 -19.76
CA HIS A 3 -17.46 0.21 -20.57
C HIS A 3 -18.65 -0.76 -20.71
N ASP A 4 -19.84 -0.39 -20.24
CA ASP A 4 -21.04 -1.21 -20.36
C ASP A 4 -21.86 -0.76 -21.58
N ALA A 5 -21.98 -1.64 -22.57
CA ALA A 5 -22.70 -1.36 -23.82
C ALA A 5 -24.21 -1.11 -23.63
N GLN A 6 -24.77 -1.47 -22.46
CA GLN A 6 -26.17 -1.18 -22.14
C GLN A 6 -26.37 0.20 -21.51
N VAL A 7 -25.30 0.89 -21.13
CA VAL A 7 -25.38 2.25 -20.57
C VAL A 7 -25.29 3.26 -21.70
N LEU A 8 -26.36 4.02 -21.88
CA LEU A 8 -26.44 5.11 -22.86
C LEU A 8 -25.80 6.38 -22.28
N GLU A 9 -26.20 6.76 -21.07
CA GLU A 9 -25.71 7.94 -20.35
C GLU A 9 -25.80 7.68 -18.84
N TYR A 10 -24.99 8.38 -18.05
CA TYR A 10 -25.12 8.38 -16.60
C TYR A 10 -24.67 9.71 -15.99
N TYR A 11 -25.20 10.02 -14.81
CA TYR A 11 -24.92 11.23 -14.05
C TYR A 11 -24.66 10.89 -12.59
N ASP A 12 -23.68 11.55 -11.97
CA ASP A 12 -23.35 11.37 -10.57
C ASP A 12 -24.24 12.21 -9.65
N GLN A 13 -24.62 11.64 -8.50
CA GLN A 13 -25.36 12.31 -7.42
C GLN A 13 -26.55 13.16 -7.91
N PRO A 14 -27.49 12.56 -8.66
CA PRO A 14 -28.42 13.29 -9.53
C PRO A 14 -29.46 14.13 -8.79
N LEU A 15 -30.00 13.60 -7.69
CA LEU A 15 -31.01 14.29 -6.87
C LEU A 15 -31.12 13.68 -5.47
N GLN A 16 -31.69 14.45 -4.55
CA GLN A 16 -31.96 14.02 -3.18
C GLN A 16 -33.40 13.51 -3.05
N LEU A 17 -33.56 12.27 -2.59
CA LEU A 17 -34.83 11.62 -2.30
C LEU A 17 -35.13 11.63 -0.80
N GLY A 18 -36.35 12.01 -0.43
CA GLY A 18 -36.85 11.79 0.93
C GLY A 18 -37.34 10.36 1.07
N ILE A 19 -36.57 9.49 1.74
CA ILE A 19 -36.96 8.10 1.97
C ILE A 19 -37.49 7.93 3.39
N THR A 20 -38.56 7.14 3.55
CA THR A 20 -39.19 6.88 4.85
C THR A 20 -39.27 5.39 5.11
N TYR A 21 -38.76 4.94 6.25
CA TYR A 21 -38.74 3.52 6.61
C TYR A 21 -38.81 3.31 8.13
N LEU A 22 -39.05 2.08 8.56
CA LEU A 22 -39.05 1.71 9.98
C LEU A 22 -37.63 1.44 10.48
N SER A 23 -37.26 2.00 11.63
CA SER A 23 -36.03 1.64 12.32
C SER A 23 -36.10 0.21 12.86
N LYS A 24 -34.96 -0.35 13.29
CA LYS A 24 -34.92 -1.67 13.97
C LYS A 24 -35.83 -1.74 15.21
N SER A 25 -36.10 -0.60 15.85
CA SER A 25 -37.01 -0.49 17.01
C SER A 25 -38.48 -0.23 16.62
N GLY A 26 -38.82 -0.29 15.33
CA GLY A 26 -40.17 -0.02 14.83
C GLY A 26 -40.55 1.46 14.71
N ARG A 27 -39.60 2.40 14.88
CA ARG A 27 -39.88 3.84 14.79
C ARG A 27 -39.79 4.31 13.34
N LYS A 28 -40.83 4.99 12.85
CA LYS A 28 -40.82 5.63 11.53
C LYS A 28 -39.74 6.71 11.47
N THR A 29 -38.86 6.60 10.50
CA THR A 29 -37.70 7.46 10.29
C THR A 29 -37.71 7.96 8.86
N THR A 30 -37.54 9.27 8.67
CA THR A 30 -37.41 9.91 7.36
C THR A 30 -36.02 10.50 7.24
N VAL A 31 -35.32 10.19 6.15
CA VAL A 31 -33.98 10.69 5.88
C VAL A 31 -33.88 11.13 4.42
N THR A 32 -33.04 12.13 4.18
CA THR A 32 -32.63 12.50 2.83
C THR A 32 -31.57 11.52 2.35
N HIS A 33 -31.76 10.98 1.16
CA HIS A 33 -30.87 10.03 0.53
C HIS A 33 -30.54 10.49 -0.90
N THR A 34 -29.25 10.55 -1.22
CA THR A 34 -28.77 10.81 -2.57
C THR A 34 -28.30 9.47 -3.16
N PRO A 35 -28.97 8.95 -4.21
CA PRO A 35 -28.44 7.82 -4.97
C PRO A 35 -27.09 8.18 -5.60
N ASP A 36 -26.25 7.19 -5.84
CA ASP A 36 -24.89 7.43 -6.35
C ASP A 36 -24.93 7.84 -7.83
N PHE A 37 -25.79 7.21 -8.64
CA PHE A 37 -25.89 7.49 -10.07
C PHE A 37 -27.34 7.51 -10.58
N LEU A 38 -27.59 8.31 -11.62
CA LEU A 38 -28.70 8.16 -12.56
C LEU A 38 -28.16 7.51 -13.82
N VAL A 39 -28.75 6.42 -14.29
CA VAL A 39 -28.25 5.63 -15.42
C VAL A 39 -29.37 5.41 -16.44
N PHE A 40 -29.10 5.77 -17.69
CA PHE A 40 -29.98 5.56 -18.82
C PHE A 40 -29.57 4.27 -19.53
N THR A 41 -30.51 3.33 -19.66
CA THR A 41 -30.34 2.11 -20.45
C THR A 41 -31.49 1.97 -21.46
N PRO A 42 -31.34 1.14 -22.51
CA PRO A 42 -32.45 0.86 -23.43
C PRO A 42 -33.71 0.33 -22.72
N ASP A 43 -33.53 -0.32 -21.57
CA ASP A 43 -34.61 -0.93 -20.78
C ASP A 43 -35.27 0.04 -19.77
N GLY A 44 -34.76 1.28 -19.63
CA GLY A 44 -35.32 2.32 -18.78
C GLY A 44 -34.29 3.20 -18.06
N VAL A 45 -34.78 4.11 -17.21
CA VAL A 45 -33.97 5.02 -16.41
C VAL A 45 -33.89 4.54 -14.96
N TRP A 46 -32.68 4.44 -14.42
CA TRP A 46 -32.37 3.83 -13.14
C TRP A 46 -31.67 4.82 -12.20
N LEU A 47 -32.10 4.87 -10.95
CA LEU A 47 -31.32 5.37 -9.83
C LEU A 47 -30.55 4.20 -9.22
N GLU A 48 -29.22 4.31 -9.18
CA GLU A 48 -28.34 3.29 -8.64
C GLU A 48 -27.69 3.73 -7.35
N GLU A 49 -27.75 2.87 -6.35
CA GLU A 49 -26.97 2.99 -5.11
C GLU A 49 -25.94 1.86 -5.04
N TRP A 50 -24.67 2.21 -4.92
CA TRP A 50 -23.55 1.29 -4.87
C TRP A 50 -23.00 1.18 -3.45
N LYS A 51 -22.85 -0.05 -2.95
CA LYS A 51 -22.22 -0.31 -1.65
C LYS A 51 -21.33 -1.56 -1.68
N PRO A 52 -20.29 -1.62 -0.83
CA PRO A 52 -19.56 -2.86 -0.61
C PRO A 52 -20.48 -3.97 -0.11
N GLU A 53 -20.29 -5.20 -0.59
CA GLU A 53 -21.10 -6.36 -0.21
C GLU A 53 -21.11 -6.56 1.32
N GLU A 54 -19.95 -6.47 1.97
CA GLU A 54 -19.83 -6.62 3.41
C GLU A 54 -20.64 -5.55 4.15
N LYS A 55 -20.68 -4.34 3.60
CA LYS A 55 -21.44 -3.23 4.17
C LYS A 55 -22.94 -3.45 4.03
N LEU A 56 -23.40 -4.01 2.91
CA LEU A 56 -24.82 -4.33 2.72
C LEU A 56 -25.27 -5.43 3.70
N LEU A 57 -24.43 -6.42 3.98
CA LEU A 57 -24.72 -7.44 5.01
C LEU A 57 -24.87 -6.81 6.40
N GLU A 58 -23.99 -5.88 6.80
CA GLU A 58 -24.13 -5.12 8.05
C GLU A 58 -25.39 -4.24 8.08
N LEU A 59 -25.69 -3.60 6.95
CA LEU A 59 -26.83 -2.69 6.82
C LEU A 59 -28.16 -3.44 6.82
N ALA A 60 -28.23 -4.64 6.28
CA ALA A 60 -29.42 -5.49 6.36
C ALA A 60 -29.77 -5.86 7.82
N ILE A 61 -28.76 -6.03 8.68
CA ILE A 61 -28.98 -6.34 10.11
C ILE A 61 -29.35 -5.09 10.91
N SER A 62 -28.73 -3.95 10.60
CA SER A 62 -28.93 -2.69 11.34
C SER A 62 -30.14 -1.88 10.86
N GLN A 63 -30.48 -1.98 9.58
CA GLN A 63 -31.55 -1.26 8.89
C GLN A 63 -32.37 -2.23 8.00
N PRO A 64 -33.03 -3.25 8.59
CA PRO A 64 -33.67 -4.34 7.85
C PRO A 64 -34.81 -3.89 6.94
N TYR A 65 -35.48 -2.77 7.24
CA TYR A 65 -36.54 -2.23 6.39
C TYR A 65 -36.02 -1.32 5.28
N ARG A 66 -34.72 -1.04 5.24
CA ARG A 66 -34.08 -0.23 4.19
C ARG A 66 -33.28 -1.06 3.21
N TYR A 67 -32.49 -2.02 3.67
CA TYR A 67 -31.70 -2.88 2.78
C TYR A 67 -32.11 -4.33 2.98
N GLN A 68 -32.57 -4.96 1.90
CA GLN A 68 -33.10 -6.32 1.91
C GLN A 68 -32.56 -7.10 0.71
N ARG A 69 -32.69 -8.42 0.75
CA ARG A 69 -32.54 -9.26 -0.45
C ARG A 69 -33.91 -9.71 -0.90
N ASN A 70 -34.19 -9.57 -2.19
CA ASN A 70 -35.42 -10.09 -2.78
C ASN A 70 -35.36 -11.62 -2.93
N ASP A 71 -36.45 -12.23 -3.42
CA ASP A 71 -36.56 -13.68 -3.61
C ASP A 71 -35.52 -14.25 -4.60
N GLN A 72 -34.94 -13.40 -5.46
CA GLN A 72 -33.87 -13.75 -6.40
C GLN A 72 -32.47 -13.57 -5.81
N GLY A 73 -32.37 -13.20 -4.53
CA GLY A 73 -31.12 -12.97 -3.82
C GLY A 73 -30.43 -11.64 -4.13
N GLN A 74 -31.07 -10.74 -4.87
CA GLN A 74 -30.53 -9.43 -5.23
C GLN A 74 -30.84 -8.38 -4.15
N TRP A 75 -29.91 -7.44 -3.96
CA TRP A 75 -30.10 -6.33 -3.03
C TRP A 75 -31.18 -5.36 -3.52
N CYS A 76 -32.11 -5.02 -2.64
CA CYS A 76 -33.17 -4.05 -2.88
C CYS A 76 -33.25 -3.01 -1.75
N CYS A 77 -33.83 -1.86 -2.09
CA CYS A 77 -34.11 -0.78 -1.15
C CYS A 77 -35.58 -0.36 -1.32
N PRO A 78 -36.53 -1.06 -0.67
CA PRO A 78 -37.95 -0.76 -0.80
C PRO A 78 -38.30 0.72 -0.59
N PRO A 79 -37.77 1.43 0.43
CA PRO A 79 -38.09 2.85 0.59
C PRO A 79 -37.45 3.74 -0.50
N GLY A 80 -36.37 3.30 -1.14
CA GLY A 80 -35.79 3.98 -2.31
C GLY A 80 -36.63 3.77 -3.57
N GLU A 81 -37.14 2.55 -3.78
CA GLU A 81 -38.07 2.21 -4.86
C GLU A 81 -39.39 2.98 -4.74
N GLU A 82 -39.98 3.03 -3.55
CA GLU A 82 -41.17 3.83 -3.27
C GLU A 82 -40.97 5.33 -3.52
N ALA A 83 -39.79 5.86 -3.20
CA ALA A 83 -39.46 7.27 -3.43
C ALA A 83 -39.17 7.59 -4.91
N ALA A 84 -38.67 6.62 -5.68
CA ALA A 84 -38.39 6.77 -7.10
C ALA A 84 -39.63 6.62 -7.99
N ALA A 85 -40.60 5.79 -7.58
CA ALA A 85 -41.79 5.48 -8.37
C ALA A 85 -42.63 6.71 -8.80
N PRO A 86 -42.89 7.72 -7.95
CA PRO A 86 -43.62 8.93 -8.34
C PRO A 86 -42.91 9.76 -9.41
N LEU A 87 -41.58 9.61 -9.54
CA LEU A 87 -40.77 10.28 -10.56
C LEU A 87 -40.74 9.49 -11.88
N GLY A 88 -41.37 8.32 -11.94
CA GLY A 88 -41.29 7.40 -13.08
C GLY A 88 -39.92 6.73 -13.23
N LEU A 89 -39.08 6.78 -12.20
CA LEU A 89 -37.73 6.23 -12.20
C LEU A 89 -37.70 4.86 -11.51
N ARG A 90 -36.83 3.96 -11.99
CA ARG A 90 -36.55 2.69 -11.31
C ARG A 90 -35.42 2.88 -10.32
N TYR A 91 -35.37 2.07 -9.27
CA TYR A 91 -34.31 2.10 -8.27
C TYR A 91 -33.65 0.73 -8.14
N ARG A 92 -32.33 0.67 -8.04
CA ARG A 92 -31.61 -0.58 -7.76
C ARG A 92 -30.40 -0.39 -6.87
N VAL A 93 -30.15 -1.37 -6.01
CA VAL A 93 -28.94 -1.44 -5.19
C VAL A 93 -27.94 -2.35 -5.89
N ARG A 94 -26.71 -1.87 -6.07
CA ARG A 94 -25.60 -2.60 -6.68
C ARG A 94 -24.53 -2.86 -5.64
N SER A 95 -23.87 -4.01 -5.78
CA SER A 95 -22.85 -4.47 -4.86
C SER A 95 -21.49 -4.56 -5.55
N SER A 96 -20.41 -4.40 -4.78
CA SER A 96 -19.05 -4.71 -5.21
C SER A 96 -18.90 -6.16 -5.72
N ALA A 97 -19.76 -7.10 -5.29
CA ALA A 97 -19.77 -8.47 -5.78
C ALA A 97 -20.05 -8.59 -7.30
N HIS A 98 -20.63 -7.56 -7.92
CA HIS A 98 -20.91 -7.53 -9.37
C HIS A 98 -19.76 -6.95 -10.19
N ILE A 99 -18.68 -6.49 -9.54
CA ILE A 99 -17.53 -5.93 -10.24
C ILE A 99 -16.38 -6.92 -10.17
N SER A 100 -15.79 -7.25 -11.33
CA SER A 100 -14.56 -8.03 -11.36
C SER A 100 -13.40 -7.21 -10.79
N PRO A 101 -12.74 -7.66 -9.71
CA PRO A 101 -11.56 -6.97 -9.18
C PRO A 101 -10.44 -6.85 -10.22
N GLN A 102 -10.34 -7.84 -11.11
CA GLN A 102 -9.36 -7.87 -12.18
C GLN A 102 -9.62 -6.78 -13.22
N THR A 103 -10.89 -6.54 -13.55
CA THR A 103 -11.27 -5.43 -14.45
C THR A 103 -10.92 -4.08 -13.84
N ILE A 104 -11.22 -3.85 -12.56
CA ILE A 104 -10.85 -2.60 -11.88
C ILE A 104 -9.33 -2.40 -11.93
N ARG A 105 -8.57 -3.44 -11.58
CA ARG A 105 -7.10 -3.45 -11.59
C ARG A 105 -6.55 -3.06 -12.98
N ASN A 106 -7.05 -3.68 -14.05
CA ASN A 106 -6.63 -3.37 -15.41
C ASN A 106 -7.07 -1.98 -15.89
N LEU A 107 -8.22 -1.47 -15.43
CA LEU A 107 -8.63 -0.09 -15.72
C LEU A 107 -7.70 0.93 -15.03
N ILE A 108 -7.35 0.70 -13.76
CA ILE A 108 -6.37 1.54 -13.04
C ILE A 108 -5.01 1.50 -13.75
N PHE A 109 -4.59 0.32 -14.22
CA PHE A 109 -3.36 0.18 -15.00
C PHE A 109 -3.39 1.06 -16.26
N LEU A 110 -4.53 1.06 -16.99
CA LEU A 110 -4.71 1.76 -18.26
C LEU A 110 -4.96 3.28 -18.12
N ASP A 111 -5.33 3.77 -16.95
CA ASP A 111 -5.70 5.17 -16.70
C ASP A 111 -4.63 6.19 -17.15
N ASP A 112 -3.34 5.94 -16.86
CA ASP A 112 -2.25 6.83 -17.35
C ASP A 112 -2.21 6.89 -18.90
N TYR A 113 -2.66 5.85 -19.61
CA TYR A 113 -2.64 5.77 -21.07
C TYR A 113 -3.84 6.42 -21.75
N CYS A 114 -4.89 6.78 -20.99
CA CYS A 114 -6.02 7.56 -21.52
C CYS A 114 -5.59 8.96 -21.98
N TRP A 115 -4.53 9.50 -21.37
CA TRP A 115 -3.97 10.82 -21.64
C TRP A 115 -2.74 10.79 -22.57
N ALA A 116 -2.41 9.62 -23.12
CA ALA A 116 -1.26 9.46 -24.01
C ALA A 116 -1.49 10.18 -25.36
N PRO A 117 -0.43 10.77 -25.94
CA PRO A 117 -0.50 11.47 -27.22
C PRO A 117 -0.97 10.56 -28.35
N GLU A 118 -1.38 11.15 -29.47
CA GLU A 118 -1.75 10.35 -30.65
C GLU A 118 -0.61 9.47 -31.13
N VAL A 119 -0.93 8.19 -31.30
CA VAL A 119 -0.01 7.22 -31.88
C VAL A 119 0.11 7.49 -33.38
N GLU A 120 1.34 7.47 -33.88
CA GLU A 120 1.61 7.56 -35.32
C GLU A 120 0.82 6.49 -36.09
N LYS A 121 0.09 6.93 -37.12
CA LYS A 121 -0.84 6.07 -37.88
C LYS A 121 -0.17 4.82 -38.46
N GLY A 122 1.06 4.93 -38.96
CA GLY A 122 1.81 3.79 -39.51
C GLY A 122 2.09 2.71 -38.47
N THR A 123 2.58 3.12 -37.30
CA THR A 123 2.87 2.24 -36.17
C THR A 123 1.59 1.60 -35.62
N ALA A 124 0.53 2.39 -35.43
CA ALA A 124 -0.78 1.90 -35.00
C ALA A 124 -1.34 0.82 -35.96
N GLN A 125 -1.31 1.11 -37.27
CA GLN A 125 -1.84 0.20 -38.28
C GLN A 125 -1.04 -1.11 -38.34
N SER A 126 0.29 -1.04 -38.23
CA SER A 126 1.15 -2.22 -38.19
C SER A 126 0.79 -3.20 -37.06
N ILE A 127 0.54 -2.66 -35.86
CA ILE A 127 0.14 -3.46 -34.69
C ILE A 127 -1.26 -4.05 -34.90
N ILE A 128 -2.22 -3.24 -35.36
CA ILE A 128 -3.58 -3.69 -35.63
C ILE A 128 -3.58 -4.80 -36.67
N ASP A 129 -2.78 -4.69 -37.74
CA ASP A 129 -2.67 -5.70 -38.78
C ASP A 129 -1.96 -6.97 -38.31
N ALA A 130 -1.01 -6.87 -37.37
CA ALA A 130 -0.44 -8.05 -36.70
C ALA A 130 -1.50 -8.80 -35.89
N VAL A 131 -2.31 -8.09 -35.10
CA VAL A 131 -3.39 -8.69 -34.31
C VAL A 131 -4.53 -9.22 -35.19
N ARG A 132 -4.84 -8.57 -36.32
CA ARG A 132 -5.83 -9.07 -37.30
C ARG A 132 -5.37 -10.35 -37.99
N ARG A 133 -4.09 -10.49 -38.31
CA ARG A 133 -3.52 -11.70 -38.92
C ARG A 133 -3.55 -12.89 -37.98
N ALA A 134 -3.45 -12.66 -36.67
CA ALA A 134 -3.49 -13.69 -35.64
C ALA A 134 -4.34 -13.26 -34.43
N PRO A 135 -5.69 -13.30 -34.50
CA PRO A 135 -6.55 -12.98 -33.37
C PRO A 135 -6.25 -13.89 -32.17
N GLY A 136 -6.15 -13.32 -30.97
CA GLY A 136 -5.73 -14.05 -29.78
C GLY A 136 -4.20 -14.12 -29.59
N LEU A 137 -3.44 -13.36 -30.39
CA LEU A 137 -2.01 -13.14 -30.18
C LEU A 137 -1.76 -12.67 -28.74
N SER A 138 -0.80 -13.30 -28.05
CA SER A 138 -0.46 -12.83 -26.70
C SER A 138 0.37 -11.55 -26.76
N LEU A 139 0.19 -10.69 -25.76
CA LEU A 139 0.96 -9.46 -25.63
C LEU A 139 2.48 -9.74 -25.60
N ALA A 140 2.90 -10.83 -24.97
CA ALA A 140 4.30 -11.26 -24.93
C ALA A 140 4.87 -11.62 -26.32
N VAL A 141 4.07 -12.28 -27.18
CA VAL A 141 4.50 -12.60 -28.55
C VAL A 141 4.56 -11.32 -29.39
N LEU A 142 3.60 -10.41 -29.23
CA LEU A 142 3.63 -9.12 -29.91
C LEU A 142 4.90 -8.34 -29.54
N ALA A 143 5.19 -8.19 -28.25
CA ALA A 143 6.39 -7.50 -27.75
C ALA A 143 7.70 -8.12 -28.30
N ARG A 144 7.81 -9.46 -28.36
CA ARG A 144 8.99 -10.14 -28.92
C ARG A 144 9.13 -9.99 -30.44
N SER A 145 8.01 -9.96 -31.16
CA SER A 145 8.00 -9.87 -32.63
C SER A 145 8.24 -8.46 -33.16
N ALA A 146 8.01 -7.44 -32.33
CA ALA A 146 8.23 -6.03 -32.66
C ALA A 146 8.93 -5.31 -31.50
N PRO A 147 10.21 -5.59 -31.22
CA PRO A 147 10.92 -5.04 -30.05
C PRO A 147 11.12 -3.52 -30.12
N GLN A 148 11.01 -2.90 -31.30
CA GLN A 148 11.09 -1.45 -31.47
C GLN A 148 9.77 -0.75 -31.12
N THR A 149 8.69 -1.50 -30.92
CA THR A 149 7.38 -0.96 -30.57
C THR A 149 7.26 -0.86 -29.06
N SER A 150 7.19 0.38 -28.55
CA SER A 150 6.91 0.61 -27.12
C SER A 150 5.55 0.02 -26.73
N LEU A 151 5.51 -0.66 -25.58
CA LEU A 151 4.26 -1.16 -24.99
C LEU A 151 3.27 -0.03 -24.68
N ASP A 152 3.76 1.19 -24.48
CA ASP A 152 2.92 2.37 -24.32
C ASP A 152 1.95 2.51 -25.49
N VAL A 153 2.42 2.24 -26.71
CA VAL A 153 1.59 2.29 -27.92
C VAL A 153 0.47 1.27 -27.82
N VAL A 154 0.76 0.03 -27.42
CA VAL A 154 -0.23 -1.05 -27.34
C VAL A 154 -1.30 -0.69 -26.29
N PHE A 155 -0.88 -0.23 -25.11
CA PHE A 155 -1.80 0.19 -24.06
C PHE A 155 -2.64 1.40 -24.47
N THR A 156 -2.07 2.37 -25.20
CA THR A 156 -2.81 3.50 -25.79
C THR A 156 -3.82 3.04 -26.86
N LEU A 157 -3.51 2.02 -27.67
CA LEU A 157 -4.48 1.46 -28.62
C LEU A 157 -5.64 0.76 -27.91
N LEU A 158 -5.38 0.13 -26.75
CA LEU A 158 -6.42 -0.48 -25.92
C LEU A 158 -7.34 0.59 -25.30
N THR A 159 -6.79 1.69 -24.75
CA THR A 159 -7.62 2.79 -24.21
C THR A 159 -8.46 3.46 -25.27
N ARG A 160 -7.96 3.55 -26.51
CA ARG A 160 -8.69 4.11 -27.67
C ARG A 160 -9.65 3.12 -28.33
N SER A 161 -9.81 1.91 -27.78
CA SER A 161 -10.66 0.86 -28.34
C SER A 161 -10.32 0.47 -29.79
N LEU A 162 -9.08 0.71 -30.23
CA LEU A 162 -8.56 0.27 -31.54
C LEU A 162 -8.07 -1.18 -31.51
N LEU A 163 -7.76 -1.66 -30.31
CA LEU A 163 -7.56 -3.05 -29.97
C LEU A 163 -8.52 -3.42 -28.82
N TYR A 164 -8.77 -4.71 -28.68
CA TYR A 164 -9.62 -5.26 -27.63
C TYR A 164 -8.88 -6.31 -26.81
N VAL A 165 -9.11 -6.29 -25.50
CA VAL A 165 -8.68 -7.30 -24.53
C VAL A 165 -9.84 -7.56 -23.58
N ASP A 166 -10.00 -8.80 -23.14
CA ASP A 166 -10.88 -9.10 -22.01
C ASP A 166 -10.19 -8.67 -20.71
N LEU A 167 -10.59 -7.50 -20.19
CA LEU A 167 -10.05 -6.92 -18.96
C LEU A 167 -10.33 -7.78 -17.72
N SER A 168 -11.22 -8.78 -17.80
CA SER A 168 -11.50 -9.69 -16.68
C SER A 168 -10.65 -10.97 -16.72
N ALA A 169 -10.02 -11.29 -17.86
CA ALA A 169 -9.36 -12.58 -18.08
C ALA A 169 -8.01 -12.71 -17.37
N ALA A 170 -7.16 -11.69 -17.43
CA ALA A 170 -5.82 -11.71 -16.83
C ALA A 170 -5.31 -10.30 -16.52
N PRO A 171 -4.38 -10.13 -15.56
CA PRO A 171 -3.65 -8.88 -15.36
C PRO A 171 -2.88 -8.44 -16.60
N LEU A 172 -2.93 -7.15 -16.92
CA LEU A 172 -2.22 -6.60 -18.09
C LEU A 172 -0.70 -6.73 -17.99
N ILE A 173 -0.15 -6.85 -16.78
CA ILE A 173 1.27 -7.10 -16.54
C ILE A 173 1.70 -8.54 -16.89
N GLU A 174 0.76 -9.48 -16.96
CA GLU A 174 1.01 -10.90 -17.28
C GLU A 174 0.92 -11.12 -18.80
N HIS A 175 1.90 -10.59 -19.53
CA HIS A 175 1.88 -10.49 -21.00
C HIS A 175 1.62 -11.82 -21.73
N GLU A 176 1.96 -12.96 -21.13
CA GLU A 176 1.72 -14.28 -21.72
C GLU A 176 0.25 -14.71 -21.68
N ALA A 177 -0.47 -14.30 -20.63
CA ALA A 177 -1.88 -14.61 -20.43
C ALA A 177 -2.79 -13.63 -21.18
N VAL A 178 -2.33 -12.39 -21.40
CA VAL A 178 -3.07 -11.34 -22.11
C VAL A 178 -3.23 -11.68 -23.58
N ARG A 179 -4.47 -11.75 -24.07
CA ARG A 179 -4.82 -12.02 -25.47
C ARG A 179 -5.37 -10.77 -26.15
N LEU A 180 -4.79 -10.39 -27.27
CA LEU A 180 -5.18 -9.21 -28.04
C LEU A 180 -6.10 -9.60 -29.21
N TYR A 181 -7.11 -8.77 -29.45
CA TYR A 181 -8.08 -8.94 -30.53
C TYR A 181 -8.32 -7.62 -31.26
N PRO A 182 -8.75 -7.64 -32.53
CA PRO A 182 -9.12 -6.41 -33.23
C PRO A 182 -10.37 -5.73 -32.67
N ASN A 183 -11.31 -6.52 -32.14
CA ASN A 183 -12.56 -6.06 -31.55
C ASN A 183 -13.19 -7.16 -30.66
N ARG A 184 -14.22 -6.78 -29.90
CA ARG A 184 -14.96 -7.67 -28.99
C ARG A 184 -15.59 -8.86 -29.70
N ALA A 185 -16.21 -8.64 -30.87
CA ALA A 185 -16.87 -9.72 -31.62
C ALA A 185 -15.88 -10.83 -32.01
N THR A 186 -14.66 -10.46 -32.40
CA THR A 186 -13.59 -11.42 -32.73
C THR A 186 -13.14 -12.19 -31.49
N ALA A 187 -13.05 -11.53 -30.33
CA ALA A 187 -12.70 -12.18 -29.07
C ALA A 187 -13.76 -13.20 -28.62
N GLU A 188 -15.04 -12.83 -28.70
CA GLU A 188 -16.16 -13.72 -28.39
C GLU A 188 -16.20 -14.93 -29.34
N ALA A 189 -16.03 -14.71 -30.64
CA ALA A 189 -15.94 -15.79 -31.62
C ALA A 189 -14.75 -16.73 -31.35
N HIS A 190 -13.59 -16.18 -31.01
CA HIS A 190 -12.40 -16.95 -30.67
C HIS A 190 -12.60 -17.76 -29.37
N ALA A 191 -13.24 -17.17 -28.35
CA ALA A 191 -13.58 -17.87 -27.11
C ALA A 191 -14.55 -19.03 -27.36
N LEU A 192 -15.56 -18.86 -28.21
CA LEU A 192 -16.51 -19.92 -28.60
C LEU A 192 -15.83 -21.05 -29.39
N LEU A 193 -14.85 -20.74 -30.25
CA LEU A 193 -14.08 -21.75 -30.97
C LEU A 193 -13.21 -22.61 -30.02
N LEU A 194 -12.68 -22.00 -28.96
CA LEU A 194 -11.93 -22.70 -27.91
C LEU A 194 -12.84 -23.48 -26.96
N ALA A 195 -14.03 -22.92 -26.66
CA ALA A 195 -15.07 -23.54 -25.86
C ALA A 195 -15.90 -24.52 -26.70
N LYS A 196 -15.33 -25.66 -27.08
CA LYS A 196 -16.09 -26.72 -27.78
C LYS A 196 -17.40 -27.05 -27.01
N PRO A 197 -18.59 -27.00 -27.64
CA PRO A 197 -19.78 -27.63 -27.07
C PRO A 197 -19.63 -29.16 -27.11
N PRO A 198 -20.29 -29.91 -26.21
CA PRO A 198 -20.34 -31.36 -26.29
C PRO A 198 -21.23 -31.75 -27.46
N THR A 199 -20.67 -31.89 -28.66
CA THR A 199 -21.41 -32.40 -29.80
C THR A 199 -21.65 -33.89 -29.62
N LEU A 200 -22.94 -34.24 -29.43
CA LEU A 200 -23.52 -35.54 -29.75
C LEU A 200 -23.22 -35.87 -31.22
N ALA A 201 -22.07 -36.46 -31.48
CA ALA A 201 -21.79 -37.18 -32.72
C ALA A 201 -21.63 -38.66 -32.40
N SER A 202 -22.54 -39.42 -33.00
CA SER A 202 -22.65 -40.86 -33.10
C SER A 202 -21.36 -41.67 -32.86
N ALA A 203 -21.56 -42.74 -32.09
CA ALA A 203 -20.66 -43.85 -31.94
C ALA A 203 -20.02 -44.29 -33.27
N ARG A 204 -18.71 -44.04 -33.38
CA ARG A 204 -17.80 -44.97 -34.05
C ARG A 204 -16.66 -45.27 -33.07
N VAL A 205 -16.66 -46.52 -32.63
CA VAL A 205 -15.56 -47.19 -31.94
C VAL A 205 -14.33 -47.05 -32.84
N GLY A 206 -13.28 -46.37 -32.40
CA GLY A 206 -12.03 -46.33 -33.16
C GLY A 206 -11.02 -45.23 -32.86
N ASP A 207 -11.36 -44.11 -32.22
CA ASP A 207 -10.46 -42.95 -32.21
C ASP A 207 -10.38 -42.18 -30.88
N ARG A 208 -10.53 -42.89 -29.75
CA ARG A 208 -10.37 -42.31 -28.41
C ARG A 208 -9.14 -42.88 -27.75
N LEU A 209 -7.97 -42.27 -27.96
CA LEU A 209 -6.85 -42.32 -27.01
C LEU A 209 -5.75 -41.25 -27.23
N SER A 210 -5.80 -40.43 -28.28
CA SER A 210 -4.71 -39.50 -28.60
C SER A 210 -4.81 -38.09 -27.98
N GLN A 211 -5.81 -37.80 -27.13
CA GLN A 211 -6.01 -36.45 -26.54
C GLN A 211 -5.74 -36.34 -25.02
N GLN A 212 -5.12 -37.33 -24.39
CA GLN A 212 -4.87 -37.27 -22.93
C GLN A 212 -3.43 -37.62 -22.48
N LEU A 213 -2.47 -37.78 -23.39
CA LEU A 213 -1.06 -37.86 -22.99
C LEU A 213 -0.31 -36.59 -23.44
N VAL A 214 0.00 -35.73 -22.47
CA VAL A 214 0.99 -34.68 -22.64
C VAL A 214 2.37 -35.36 -22.56
N LEU A 215 2.94 -35.70 -23.71
CA LEU A 215 4.29 -36.27 -23.79
C LEU A 215 5.31 -35.14 -23.65
N THR A 216 6.11 -35.18 -22.58
CA THR A 216 7.20 -34.22 -22.34
C THR A 216 8.55 -34.92 -22.43
N ALA A 217 9.59 -34.17 -22.79
CA ALA A 217 10.97 -34.63 -22.64
C ALA A 217 11.23 -35.04 -21.18
N ASN A 218 12.10 -36.04 -20.99
CA ASN A 218 12.41 -36.77 -19.76
C ASN A 218 11.31 -37.71 -19.22
N MET A 219 10.26 -37.97 -19.98
CA MET A 219 9.24 -38.95 -19.58
C MET A 219 9.75 -40.39 -19.71
N ARG A 220 9.50 -41.23 -18.71
CA ARG A 220 9.80 -42.67 -18.78
C ARG A 220 8.70 -43.40 -19.54
N VAL A 221 9.09 -44.24 -20.50
CA VAL A 221 8.20 -45.06 -21.31
C VAL A 221 8.67 -46.51 -21.25
N LEU A 222 7.75 -47.47 -21.22
CA LEU A 222 8.03 -48.89 -21.25
C LEU A 222 7.88 -49.38 -22.68
N TRP A 223 8.95 -49.92 -23.26
CA TRP A 223 8.96 -50.50 -24.59
C TRP A 223 9.54 -51.91 -24.52
N ASP A 224 8.73 -52.91 -24.90
CA ASP A 224 9.13 -54.33 -24.91
C ASP A 224 9.66 -54.83 -23.54
N GLY A 225 9.01 -54.38 -22.46
CA GLY A 225 9.37 -54.73 -21.09
C GLY A 225 10.60 -54.03 -20.51
N ARG A 226 11.26 -53.14 -21.28
CA ARG A 226 12.41 -52.33 -20.84
C ARG A 226 12.01 -50.86 -20.68
N ILE A 227 12.61 -50.20 -19.70
CA ILE A 227 12.37 -48.78 -19.43
C ILE A 227 13.28 -47.93 -20.32
N PHE A 228 12.67 -46.98 -21.02
CA PHE A 228 13.34 -45.95 -21.79
C PHE A 228 12.96 -44.57 -21.28
N THR A 229 13.87 -43.61 -21.38
CA THR A 229 13.62 -42.20 -21.11
C THR A 229 13.51 -41.46 -22.44
N LEU A 230 12.39 -40.75 -22.65
CA LEU A 230 12.18 -39.92 -23.82
C LEU A 230 12.99 -38.64 -23.70
N LEU A 231 14.16 -38.56 -24.34
CA LEU A 231 15.04 -37.40 -24.23
C LEU A 231 14.57 -36.22 -25.08
N ASN A 232 14.10 -36.51 -26.29
CA ASN A 232 13.65 -35.49 -27.22
C ASN A 232 12.45 -35.99 -28.02
N LEU A 233 11.49 -35.07 -28.21
CA LEU A 233 10.29 -35.25 -29.01
C LEU A 233 10.34 -34.21 -30.12
N GLY A 234 11.11 -34.51 -31.18
CA GLY A 234 11.26 -33.62 -32.33
C GLY A 234 10.04 -33.66 -33.25
N GLN A 235 10.03 -32.82 -34.29
CA GLN A 235 8.94 -32.80 -35.27
C GLN A 235 8.93 -34.05 -36.20
N THR A 236 10.07 -34.74 -36.33
CA THR A 236 10.24 -35.88 -37.24
C THR A 236 10.70 -37.16 -36.56
N THR A 237 11.42 -37.07 -35.43
CA THR A 237 12.00 -38.20 -34.70
C THR A 237 11.79 -38.07 -33.20
N ALA A 238 11.70 -39.20 -32.51
CA ALA A 238 11.70 -39.31 -31.06
C ALA A 238 12.97 -40.06 -30.61
N THR A 239 13.68 -39.50 -29.63
CA THR A 239 14.93 -40.06 -29.10
C THR A 239 14.68 -40.72 -27.75
N LEU A 240 14.92 -42.02 -27.64
CA LEU A 240 14.69 -42.85 -26.46
C LEU A 240 16.02 -43.36 -25.89
N GLN A 241 16.24 -43.20 -24.59
CA GLN A 241 17.44 -43.69 -23.90
C GLN A 241 17.10 -44.87 -22.98
N PRO A 242 17.66 -46.07 -23.19
CA PRO A 242 17.51 -47.19 -22.25
C PRO A 242 18.30 -46.94 -20.96
N GLU A 243 17.94 -47.62 -19.86
CA GLU A 243 18.67 -47.53 -18.57
C GLU A 243 20.14 -47.96 -18.66
N ALA A 244 20.48 -48.83 -19.61
CA ALA A 244 21.86 -49.21 -19.93
C ALA A 244 22.01 -49.37 -21.45
N GLY A 245 22.90 -48.58 -22.06
CA GLY A 245 23.22 -48.64 -23.50
C GLY A 245 23.14 -47.31 -24.23
N SER A 246 23.34 -47.36 -25.55
CA SER A 246 23.25 -46.22 -26.46
C SER A 246 21.80 -45.77 -26.65
N PHE A 247 21.58 -44.47 -26.87
CA PHE A 247 20.25 -43.95 -27.22
C PHE A 247 19.79 -44.47 -28.59
N VAL A 248 18.48 -44.56 -28.78
CA VAL A 248 17.81 -45.06 -29.98
C VAL A 248 16.92 -43.95 -30.53
N GLU A 249 17.08 -43.61 -31.80
CA GLU A 249 16.17 -42.69 -32.51
C GLU A 249 15.21 -43.47 -33.41
N ILE A 250 13.93 -43.13 -33.30
CA ILE A 250 12.88 -43.70 -34.15
C ILE A 250 12.04 -42.59 -34.79
N PRO A 251 11.49 -42.79 -36.00
CA PRO A 251 10.56 -41.86 -36.61
C PRO A 251 9.36 -41.59 -35.70
N LEU A 252 8.92 -40.32 -35.62
CA LEU A 252 7.82 -39.92 -34.75
C LEU A 252 6.52 -40.66 -35.09
N THR A 253 6.27 -40.92 -36.37
CA THR A 253 5.12 -41.70 -36.86
C THR A 253 5.12 -43.13 -36.30
N THR A 254 6.28 -43.78 -36.28
CA THR A 254 6.46 -45.11 -35.69
C THR A 254 6.29 -45.09 -34.18
N PHE A 255 6.81 -44.06 -33.50
CA PHE A 255 6.67 -43.89 -32.05
C PHE A 255 5.20 -43.73 -31.64
N LEU A 256 4.46 -42.86 -32.33
CA LEU A 256 3.02 -42.66 -32.08
C LEU A 256 2.21 -43.93 -32.36
N HIS A 257 2.50 -44.62 -33.47
CA HIS A 257 1.86 -45.91 -33.78
C HIS A 257 2.14 -46.98 -32.71
N LEU A 258 3.35 -47.01 -32.13
CA LEU A 258 3.69 -47.94 -31.05
C LEU A 258 2.98 -47.59 -29.73
N ILE A 259 2.66 -46.32 -29.49
CA ILE A 259 1.81 -45.88 -28.37
C ILE A 259 0.35 -46.29 -28.61
N ASP A 260 -0.20 -46.04 -29.80
CA ASP A 260 -1.58 -46.37 -30.15
C ASP A 260 -1.83 -47.89 -30.12
N THR A 261 -0.84 -48.69 -30.52
CA THR A 261 -0.88 -50.16 -30.45
C THR A 261 -0.52 -50.73 -29.08
N SER A 262 -0.31 -49.87 -28.06
CA SER A 262 0.06 -50.26 -26.69
C SER A 262 1.35 -51.08 -26.57
N LYS A 263 2.24 -51.03 -27.57
CA LYS A 263 3.58 -51.64 -27.51
C LYS A 263 4.58 -50.77 -26.74
N ILE A 264 4.38 -49.46 -26.79
CA ILE A 264 5.00 -48.50 -25.88
C ILE A 264 3.92 -48.05 -24.91
N THR A 265 4.11 -48.31 -23.62
CA THR A 265 3.20 -47.87 -22.57
C THR A 265 3.89 -46.86 -21.68
N VAL A 266 3.24 -45.73 -21.40
CA VAL A 266 3.74 -44.82 -20.37
C VAL A 266 3.34 -45.43 -19.03
N PRO A 267 4.27 -45.73 -18.12
CA PRO A 267 3.92 -46.10 -16.76
C PRO A 267 3.15 -44.91 -16.19
N ARG A 268 1.82 -45.04 -16.06
CA ARG A 268 1.04 -44.09 -15.27
C ARG A 268 1.61 -44.20 -13.87
N LEU A 269 2.40 -43.19 -13.47
CA LEU A 269 2.56 -42.91 -12.05
C LEU A 269 1.12 -42.83 -11.50
N PRO A 270 0.78 -43.59 -10.45
CA PRO A 270 -0.53 -43.45 -9.84
C PRO A 270 -0.65 -41.99 -9.43
N ILE A 271 -1.54 -41.27 -10.12
CA ILE A 271 -1.87 -39.90 -9.82
C ILE A 271 -2.31 -39.92 -8.35
N SER A 272 -1.48 -39.41 -7.45
CA SER A 272 -1.97 -39.04 -6.13
C SER A 272 -3.12 -38.07 -6.38
N PRO A 273 -4.36 -38.41 -5.98
CA PRO A 273 -5.49 -37.53 -6.21
C PRO A 273 -5.18 -36.21 -5.51
N HIS A 274 -5.30 -35.11 -6.25
CA HIS A 274 -5.27 -33.78 -5.64
C HIS A 274 -6.25 -33.79 -4.45
N LEU A 275 -5.81 -33.30 -3.29
CA LEU A 275 -6.65 -33.23 -2.07
C LEU A 275 -8.01 -32.58 -2.35
N SER A 276 -8.09 -31.66 -3.32
CA SER A 276 -9.30 -30.96 -3.77
C SER A 276 -10.33 -31.82 -4.52
N SER A 277 -9.98 -33.01 -5.01
CA SER A 277 -10.91 -33.93 -5.70
C SER A 277 -11.46 -35.05 -4.79
N LEU A 278 -11.13 -35.04 -3.49
CA LEU A 278 -11.59 -36.03 -2.51
C LEU A 278 -12.97 -35.70 -1.94
N HIS A 279 -13.70 -36.72 -1.48
CA HIS A 279 -14.94 -36.52 -0.74
C HIS A 279 -14.70 -35.58 0.48
N PRO A 280 -15.57 -34.58 0.77
CA PRO A 280 -15.32 -33.55 1.80
C PRO A 280 -15.05 -34.10 3.21
N GLU A 281 -15.55 -35.30 3.53
CA GLU A 281 -15.25 -35.99 4.79
C GLU A 281 -13.85 -36.63 4.81
N ALA A 282 -13.36 -37.12 3.68
CA ALA A 282 -11.99 -37.63 3.54
C ALA A 282 -10.96 -36.50 3.62
N GLN A 283 -11.25 -35.35 3.00
CA GLN A 283 -10.43 -34.14 3.12
C GLN A 283 -10.29 -33.69 4.58
N ARG A 284 -11.40 -33.62 5.32
CA ARG A 284 -11.40 -33.27 6.75
C ARG A 284 -10.66 -34.30 7.61
N ALA A 285 -10.78 -35.58 7.29
CA ALA A 285 -10.09 -36.65 8.03
C ALA A 285 -8.58 -36.61 7.81
N PHE A 286 -8.10 -36.35 6.59
CA PHE A 286 -6.69 -36.15 6.28
C PHE A 286 -6.15 -34.85 6.89
N GLY A 287 -6.85 -33.73 6.71
CA GLY A 287 -6.41 -32.43 7.23
C GLY A 287 -6.43 -32.32 8.76
N GLY A 288 -7.17 -33.18 9.45
CA GLY A 288 -7.22 -33.24 10.91
C GLY A 288 -6.37 -34.34 11.56
N ALA A 289 -5.63 -35.13 10.78
CA ALA A 289 -4.77 -36.20 11.28
C ALA A 289 -3.38 -35.64 11.65
N SER A 290 -2.87 -36.00 12.83
CA SER A 290 -1.49 -35.68 13.20
C SER A 290 -0.49 -36.57 12.46
N GLU A 291 0.78 -36.17 12.42
CA GLU A 291 1.88 -36.97 11.84
C GLU A 291 1.91 -38.40 12.39
N ARG A 292 1.72 -38.54 13.70
CA ARG A 292 1.63 -39.85 14.37
C ARG A 292 0.38 -40.66 13.99
N ASP A 293 -0.74 -40.00 13.68
CA ASP A 293 -1.94 -40.69 13.19
C ASP A 293 -1.73 -41.24 11.77
N LEU A 294 -0.96 -40.53 10.94
CA LEU A 294 -0.59 -40.94 9.59
C LEU A 294 0.43 -42.08 9.61
N GLU A 295 1.42 -42.06 10.51
CA GLU A 295 2.34 -43.18 10.75
C GLU A 295 1.57 -44.47 11.08
N ILE A 296 0.65 -44.39 12.05
CA ILE A 296 -0.17 -45.52 12.47
C ILE A 296 -1.06 -46.03 11.31
N ALA A 297 -1.60 -45.13 10.48
CA ALA A 297 -2.40 -45.53 9.32
C ALA A 297 -1.55 -46.20 8.22
N THR A 298 -0.32 -45.72 8.02
CA THR A 298 0.66 -46.29 7.08
C THR A 298 1.07 -47.68 7.53
N GLU A 299 1.39 -47.87 8.81
CA GLU A 299 1.70 -49.19 9.38
C GLU A 299 0.55 -50.18 9.19
N ARG A 300 -0.70 -49.74 9.45
CA ARG A 300 -1.90 -50.56 9.23
C ARG A 300 -2.11 -50.91 7.76
N TYR A 301 -1.84 -49.98 6.86
CA TYR A 301 -1.95 -50.16 5.42
C TYR A 301 -0.91 -51.15 4.89
N LEU A 302 0.34 -51.00 5.32
CA LEU A 302 1.43 -51.93 5.00
C LEU A 302 1.14 -53.34 5.54
N ALA A 303 0.62 -53.46 6.76
CA ALA A 303 0.23 -54.75 7.34
C ALA A 303 -0.93 -55.44 6.60
N LEU A 304 -1.83 -54.68 5.97
CA LEU A 304 -2.88 -55.23 5.10
C LEU A 304 -2.30 -55.72 3.77
N ASN A 305 -1.36 -54.99 3.16
CA ASN A 305 -0.74 -55.34 1.88
C ASN A 305 0.30 -56.47 1.99
N ALA A 306 0.92 -56.66 3.16
CA ALA A 306 1.87 -57.72 3.45
C ALA A 306 1.27 -59.15 3.39
N GLN A 307 -0.04 -59.31 3.22
CA GLN A 307 -0.63 -60.62 2.89
C GLN A 307 -0.22 -61.16 1.51
N SER A 308 0.30 -60.31 0.60
CA SER A 308 0.71 -60.72 -0.75
C SER A 308 2.17 -61.16 -0.86
N ILE A 309 3.00 -60.93 0.16
CA ILE A 309 4.44 -61.24 0.14
C ILE A 309 4.83 -61.86 1.49
N SER A 310 5.31 -63.10 1.46
CA SER A 310 5.63 -63.95 2.61
C SER A 310 6.66 -63.34 3.56
N THR A 311 6.20 -62.54 4.53
CA THR A 311 7.06 -62.06 5.63
C THR A 311 6.30 -61.96 6.94
N VAL A 312 7.00 -62.29 8.02
CA VAL A 312 6.57 -62.53 9.41
C VAL A 312 5.43 -61.60 9.88
N GLN A 313 4.25 -62.17 10.20
CA GLN A 313 3.10 -61.43 10.74
C GLN A 313 3.22 -61.18 12.25
N THR A 314 3.35 -59.91 12.65
CA THR A 314 3.33 -59.45 14.05
C THR A 314 1.94 -59.03 14.56
N VAL A 315 0.89 -59.08 13.73
CA VAL A 315 -0.48 -58.60 14.05
C VAL A 315 -1.51 -59.72 13.89
N SER A 316 -2.48 -59.82 14.81
CA SER A 316 -3.49 -60.88 14.80
C SER A 316 -4.40 -60.85 13.56
N ALA A 317 -4.80 -62.03 13.07
CA ALA A 317 -5.71 -62.18 11.93
C ALA A 317 -7.08 -61.51 12.13
N ARG A 318 -7.55 -61.38 13.37
CA ARG A 318 -8.80 -60.66 13.71
C ARG A 318 -8.65 -59.15 13.49
N THR A 319 -7.52 -58.60 13.91
CA THR A 319 -7.21 -57.17 13.75
C THR A 319 -7.05 -56.79 12.28
N LEU A 320 -6.40 -57.65 11.49
CA LEU A 320 -6.28 -57.47 10.04
C LEU A 320 -7.64 -57.48 9.34
N ARG A 321 -8.53 -58.42 9.67
CA ARG A 321 -9.91 -58.43 9.14
C ARG A 321 -10.69 -57.17 9.51
N PHE A 322 -10.52 -56.68 10.74
CA PHE A 322 -11.14 -55.44 11.19
C PHE A 322 -10.64 -54.21 10.41
N TRP A 323 -9.34 -54.13 10.15
CA TRP A 323 -8.77 -53.05 9.32
C TRP A 323 -9.18 -53.16 7.86
N ALA A 324 -9.22 -54.37 7.29
CA ALA A 324 -9.67 -54.62 5.93
C ALA A 324 -11.13 -54.20 5.71
N ALA A 325 -12.03 -54.55 6.64
CA ALA A 325 -13.43 -54.13 6.59
C ALA A 325 -13.58 -52.61 6.62
N ARG A 326 -12.78 -51.92 7.46
CA ARG A 326 -12.80 -50.45 7.54
C ARG A 326 -12.17 -49.77 6.33
N PHE A 327 -11.17 -50.39 5.72
CA PHE A 327 -10.57 -49.93 4.47
C PHE A 327 -11.61 -49.99 3.35
N GLN A 328 -12.29 -51.13 3.18
CA GLN A 328 -13.35 -51.30 2.18
C GLN A 328 -14.56 -50.39 2.41
N GLU A 329 -14.97 -50.20 3.67
CA GLU A 329 -16.05 -49.27 4.03
C GLU A 329 -15.69 -47.83 3.64
N ALA A 330 -14.45 -47.40 3.92
CA ALA A 330 -13.99 -46.06 3.56
C ALA A 330 -13.76 -45.89 2.05
N GLU A 331 -13.34 -46.94 1.36
CA GLU A 331 -13.19 -46.96 -0.10
C GLU A 331 -14.54 -46.84 -0.80
N THR A 332 -15.54 -47.59 -0.33
CA THR A 332 -16.91 -47.54 -0.86
C THR A 332 -17.57 -46.19 -0.60
N LYS A 333 -17.36 -45.62 0.60
CA LYS A 333 -18.05 -44.40 1.04
C LYS A 333 -17.36 -43.11 0.58
N TYR A 334 -16.04 -43.09 0.46
CA TYR A 334 -15.26 -41.87 0.21
C TYR A 334 -14.32 -41.96 -0.99
N GLY A 335 -14.25 -43.10 -1.67
CA GLY A 335 -13.33 -43.35 -2.79
C GLY A 335 -11.87 -43.60 -2.37
N ILE A 336 -11.55 -43.54 -1.07
CA ILE A 336 -10.21 -43.78 -0.52
C ILE A 336 -10.28 -44.63 0.75
N GLY A 337 -9.83 -45.89 0.65
CA GLY A 337 -9.81 -46.81 1.79
C GLY A 337 -8.83 -46.44 2.90
N TYR A 338 -7.74 -45.73 2.56
CA TYR A 338 -6.68 -45.33 3.50
C TYR A 338 -7.21 -44.53 4.70
N VAL A 339 -8.22 -43.67 4.49
CA VAL A 339 -8.87 -42.88 5.55
C VAL A 339 -9.51 -43.76 6.63
N GLY A 340 -9.98 -44.95 6.26
CA GLY A 340 -10.56 -45.92 7.18
C GLY A 340 -9.59 -46.43 8.24
N LEU A 341 -8.27 -46.36 7.95
CA LEU A 341 -7.18 -46.87 8.79
C LEU A 341 -6.66 -45.86 9.81
N LEU A 342 -7.07 -44.59 9.73
CA LEU A 342 -6.73 -43.57 10.71
C LEU A 342 -7.25 -43.94 12.12
N PRO A 343 -6.43 -43.75 13.17
CA PRO A 343 -6.87 -43.92 14.56
C PRO A 343 -7.98 -42.92 14.91
N ARG A 344 -9.04 -43.40 15.58
CA ARG A 344 -10.17 -42.56 16.03
C ARG A 344 -10.03 -42.12 17.50
N THR A 345 -8.80 -42.06 18.01
CA THR A 345 -8.48 -41.72 19.41
C THR A 345 -9.05 -40.36 19.82
N ALA A 346 -8.97 -39.35 18.96
CA ALA A 346 -9.57 -38.02 19.20
C ALA A 346 -11.11 -38.01 19.32
N ARG A 347 -11.78 -39.08 18.87
CA ARG A 347 -13.23 -39.29 18.98
C ARG A 347 -13.62 -40.22 20.13
N SER A 348 -12.66 -40.69 20.92
CA SER A 348 -12.91 -41.51 22.12
C SER A 348 -13.14 -40.61 23.34
N GLY A 349 -13.97 -41.06 24.28
CA GLY A 349 -14.32 -40.33 25.51
C GLY A 349 -15.74 -39.76 25.51
N ASN A 350 -16.27 -39.56 26.72
CA ASN A 350 -17.62 -39.06 26.94
C ASN A 350 -17.69 -37.55 26.64
N ARG A 351 -18.53 -37.15 25.68
CA ARG A 351 -18.65 -35.75 25.20
C ARG A 351 -19.94 -35.06 25.63
N THR A 352 -20.75 -35.72 26.46
CA THR A 352 -21.94 -35.09 27.05
C THR A 352 -21.50 -34.16 28.18
N LEU A 353 -21.92 -32.89 28.11
CA LEU A 353 -21.68 -31.90 29.16
C LEU A 353 -22.40 -32.37 30.44
N ARG A 354 -21.62 -32.74 31.46
CA ARG A 354 -22.13 -33.07 32.82
C ARG A 354 -22.41 -31.83 33.68
N ALA A 355 -22.37 -30.64 33.09
CA ALA A 355 -22.57 -29.38 33.81
C ALA A 355 -24.05 -28.98 33.79
N PRO A 356 -24.60 -28.44 34.90
CA PRO A 356 -25.94 -27.85 34.91
C PRO A 356 -26.02 -26.69 33.90
N GLN A 357 -27.03 -26.71 33.04
CA GLN A 357 -27.21 -25.70 31.98
C GLN A 357 -27.35 -24.28 32.56
N ASP A 358 -28.13 -24.14 33.64
CA ASP A 358 -28.36 -22.87 34.34
C ASP A 358 -27.05 -22.23 34.85
N ALA A 359 -26.10 -23.06 35.32
CA ALA A 359 -24.81 -22.59 35.81
C ALA A 359 -23.89 -22.12 34.69
N LEU A 360 -24.00 -22.72 33.49
CA LEU A 360 -23.27 -22.30 32.29
C LEU A 360 -23.80 -20.99 31.73
N GLU A 361 -25.12 -20.85 31.63
CA GLU A 361 -25.77 -19.63 31.15
C GLU A 361 -25.46 -18.44 32.06
N LEU A 362 -25.58 -18.63 33.38
CA LEU A 362 -25.22 -17.61 34.35
C LEU A 362 -23.74 -17.21 34.27
N MET A 363 -22.85 -18.17 34.02
CA MET A 363 -21.42 -17.90 33.85
C MET A 363 -21.15 -17.05 32.59
N ASP A 364 -21.80 -17.37 31.47
CA ASP A 364 -21.66 -16.61 30.22
C ASP A 364 -22.20 -15.18 30.37
N THR A 365 -23.33 -14.99 31.06
CA THR A 365 -23.87 -13.66 31.40
C THR A 365 -22.88 -12.86 32.23
N PHE A 366 -22.28 -13.45 33.28
CA PHE A 366 -21.29 -12.75 34.10
C PHE A 366 -20.02 -12.38 33.33
N ILE A 367 -19.60 -13.21 32.38
CA ILE A 367 -18.46 -12.87 31.52
C ILE A 367 -18.82 -11.66 30.66
N VAL A 368 -19.97 -11.63 29.99
CA VAL A 368 -20.36 -10.51 29.10
C VAL A 368 -20.63 -9.24 29.90
N GLU A 369 -21.44 -9.31 30.96
CA GLU A 369 -21.94 -8.13 31.67
C GLU A 369 -20.93 -7.57 32.66
N HIS A 370 -20.07 -8.40 33.27
CA HIS A 370 -19.14 -7.95 34.30
C HIS A 370 -17.68 -8.03 33.88
N PHE A 371 -17.26 -9.04 33.09
CA PHE A 371 -15.86 -9.11 32.63
C PHE A 371 -15.62 -8.29 31.35
N GLU A 372 -16.52 -8.29 30.37
CA GLU A 372 -16.33 -7.61 29.08
C GLU A 372 -16.66 -6.10 29.13
N GLN A 373 -16.22 -5.43 30.20
CA GLN A 373 -16.49 -4.01 30.48
C GLN A 373 -15.24 -3.11 30.34
N PRO A 374 -15.40 -1.81 30.01
CA PRO A 374 -14.29 -0.85 29.90
C PRO A 374 -13.50 -0.62 31.19
N THR A 375 -14.09 -0.94 32.35
CA THR A 375 -13.45 -0.88 33.67
C THR A 375 -12.37 -1.96 33.87
N GLN A 376 -12.30 -2.94 32.97
CA GLN A 376 -11.29 -4.01 32.96
C GLN A 376 -11.12 -4.76 34.30
N PRO A 377 -12.21 -5.24 34.93
CA PRO A 377 -12.10 -5.94 36.21
C PRO A 377 -11.27 -7.22 36.06
N HIS A 378 -10.61 -7.58 37.17
CA HIS A 378 -9.78 -8.78 37.24
C HIS A 378 -10.65 -10.04 37.19
N ALA A 379 -10.25 -11.04 36.39
CA ALA A 379 -11.05 -12.26 36.15
C ALA A 379 -11.48 -12.96 37.44
N ARG A 380 -10.58 -13.03 38.42
CA ARG A 380 -10.84 -13.60 39.75
C ARG A 380 -12.00 -12.90 40.48
N ALA A 381 -12.10 -11.57 40.39
CA ALA A 381 -13.17 -10.82 41.04
C ALA A 381 -14.54 -11.15 40.42
N VAL A 382 -14.59 -11.29 39.09
CA VAL A 382 -15.82 -11.69 38.38
C VAL A 382 -16.22 -13.13 38.70
N TYR A 383 -15.26 -14.05 38.83
CA TYR A 383 -15.54 -15.42 39.28
C TYR A 383 -16.12 -15.46 40.70
N HIS A 384 -15.59 -14.68 41.63
CA HIS A 384 -16.14 -14.61 43.00
C HIS A 384 -17.58 -14.07 43.00
N ALA A 385 -17.87 -13.05 42.19
CA ALA A 385 -19.23 -12.52 42.04
C ALA A 385 -20.19 -13.56 41.43
N TYR A 386 -19.74 -14.31 40.42
CA TYR A 386 -20.49 -15.43 39.86
C TYR A 386 -20.77 -16.53 40.89
N ALA A 387 -19.76 -16.94 41.67
CA ALA A 387 -19.90 -17.99 42.67
C ALA A 387 -20.89 -17.60 43.78
N GLN A 388 -20.86 -16.34 44.24
CA GLN A 388 -21.82 -15.80 45.20
C GLN A 388 -23.26 -15.78 44.65
N GLU A 389 -23.42 -15.43 43.37
CA GLU A 389 -24.74 -15.42 42.73
C GLU A 389 -25.29 -16.85 42.53
N CYS A 390 -24.42 -17.82 42.22
CA CYS A 390 -24.79 -19.24 42.20
C CYS A 390 -25.27 -19.73 43.58
N GLU A 391 -24.58 -19.35 44.65
CA GLU A 391 -24.97 -19.69 46.02
C GLU A 391 -26.34 -19.08 46.37
N ARG A 392 -26.57 -17.81 46.00
CA ARG A 392 -27.86 -17.13 46.17
C ARG A 392 -29.01 -17.83 45.42
N ARG A 393 -28.74 -18.32 44.21
CA ARG A 393 -29.70 -19.06 43.37
C ARG A 393 -29.80 -20.56 43.71
N LYS A 394 -29.05 -21.04 44.70
CA LYS A 394 -28.95 -22.46 45.08
C LYS A 394 -28.53 -23.35 43.90
N THR A 395 -27.72 -22.82 43.00
CA THR A 395 -27.17 -23.54 41.84
C THR A 395 -25.72 -23.92 42.14
N VAL A 396 -25.29 -25.12 41.74
CA VAL A 396 -23.89 -25.55 41.92
C VAL A 396 -23.00 -24.76 40.98
N ALA A 397 -22.13 -23.92 41.54
CA ALA A 397 -21.17 -23.13 40.77
C ALA A 397 -20.17 -24.01 40.03
N LEU A 398 -19.85 -23.62 38.80
CA LEU A 398 -18.79 -24.29 38.03
C LEU A 398 -17.42 -23.92 38.59
N SER A 399 -16.47 -24.85 38.47
CA SER A 399 -15.12 -24.65 39.01
C SER A 399 -14.41 -23.46 38.37
N GLU A 400 -13.52 -22.83 39.14
CA GLU A 400 -12.67 -21.72 38.66
C GLU A 400 -11.91 -22.09 37.37
N ARG A 401 -11.41 -23.33 37.28
CA ARG A 401 -10.77 -23.87 36.07
C ARG A 401 -11.71 -23.87 34.85
N THR A 402 -13.00 -24.13 35.06
CA THR A 402 -14.02 -24.08 34.00
C THR A 402 -14.32 -22.64 33.58
N PHE A 403 -14.39 -21.72 34.53
CA PHE A 403 -14.53 -20.28 34.28
C PHE A 403 -13.37 -19.74 33.42
N TYR A 404 -12.12 -19.98 33.82
CA TYR A 404 -10.95 -19.54 33.03
C TYR A 404 -10.87 -20.22 31.65
N ARG A 405 -11.27 -21.49 31.55
CA ARG A 405 -11.36 -22.17 30.25
C ARG A 405 -12.41 -21.50 29.35
N ARG A 406 -13.58 -21.12 29.89
CA ARG A 406 -14.62 -20.40 29.16
C ARG A 406 -14.16 -19.00 28.74
N LEU A 407 -13.50 -18.29 29.64
CA LEU A 407 -12.87 -17.00 29.37
C LEU A 407 -11.86 -17.09 28.23
N HIS A 408 -11.02 -18.12 28.24
CA HIS A 408 -10.05 -18.39 27.18
C HIS A 408 -10.72 -18.71 25.84
N GLN A 409 -11.82 -19.47 25.83
CA GLN A 409 -12.57 -19.78 24.61
C GLN A 409 -13.24 -18.54 23.98
N ARG A 410 -13.52 -17.51 24.78
CA ARG A 410 -14.10 -16.24 24.33
C ARG A 410 -13.05 -15.18 23.98
N ARG A 411 -11.75 -15.48 24.13
CA ARG A 411 -10.69 -14.55 23.73
C ARG A 411 -10.81 -14.26 22.24
N GLY A 412 -10.78 -12.98 21.90
CA GLY A 412 -10.89 -12.53 20.51
C GLY A 412 -11.12 -11.03 20.41
N PRO A 413 -11.17 -10.52 19.17
CA PRO A 413 -11.26 -9.09 18.90
C PRO A 413 -12.51 -8.44 19.50
N GLU A 414 -13.62 -9.17 19.59
CA GLU A 414 -14.87 -8.66 20.18
C GLU A 414 -14.72 -8.39 21.69
N GLN A 415 -14.19 -9.36 22.44
CA GLN A 415 -13.93 -9.21 23.87
C GLN A 415 -12.92 -8.07 24.15
N THR A 416 -11.86 -7.98 23.34
CA THR A 416 -10.86 -6.90 23.49
C THR A 416 -11.41 -5.55 23.07
N LYS A 417 -12.34 -5.49 22.10
CA LYS A 417 -13.05 -4.26 21.72
C LYS A 417 -13.91 -3.75 22.86
N SER A 418 -14.64 -4.64 23.53
CA SER A 418 -15.49 -4.29 24.67
C SER A 418 -14.65 -3.84 25.89
N ARG A 419 -13.50 -4.48 26.14
CA ARG A 419 -12.64 -4.19 27.30
C ARG A 419 -11.67 -3.02 27.13
N LYS A 420 -11.05 -2.89 25.95
CA LYS A 420 -9.91 -1.99 25.68
C LYS A 420 -10.15 -1.04 24.50
N GLY A 421 -11.33 -1.09 23.90
CA GLY A 421 -11.72 -0.25 22.77
C GLY A 421 -11.25 -0.78 21.40
N LYS A 422 -11.75 -0.13 20.34
CA LYS A 422 -11.56 -0.55 18.94
C LYS A 422 -10.09 -0.66 18.51
N ARG A 423 -9.22 0.23 18.99
CA ARG A 423 -7.77 0.25 18.64
C ARG A 423 -7.01 -0.97 19.20
N ALA A 424 -7.32 -1.40 20.41
CA ALA A 424 -6.66 -2.56 21.03
C ALA A 424 -7.13 -3.87 20.40
N ALA A 425 -8.42 -3.96 20.08
CA ALA A 425 -9.03 -5.10 19.40
C ALA A 425 -8.41 -5.38 18.03
N TYR A 426 -7.96 -4.32 17.35
CA TYR A 426 -7.37 -4.41 16.02
C TYR A 426 -6.14 -5.33 15.98
N ARG A 427 -5.34 -5.37 17.06
CA ARG A 427 -4.16 -6.25 17.16
C ARG A 427 -4.52 -7.74 17.27
N GLU A 428 -5.75 -8.04 17.69
CA GLU A 428 -6.25 -9.40 17.91
C GLU A 428 -7.25 -9.84 16.84
N GLN A 429 -7.63 -8.94 15.92
CA GLN A 429 -8.34 -9.36 14.73
C GLN A 429 -7.45 -10.33 13.94
N PRO A 430 -8.03 -11.35 13.29
CA PRO A 430 -7.29 -12.18 12.37
C PRO A 430 -6.44 -11.29 11.48
N TRP A 431 -5.15 -11.60 11.40
CA TRP A 431 -4.30 -11.11 10.33
C TRP A 431 -4.94 -11.61 9.04
N TYR A 432 -5.83 -10.81 8.46
CA TYR A 432 -6.19 -10.98 7.07
C TYR A 432 -4.92 -10.63 6.32
N TRP A 433 -4.29 -11.65 5.76
CA TRP A 433 -3.37 -11.45 4.65
C TRP A 433 -4.21 -10.92 3.51
N GLU A 434 -4.57 -9.64 3.55
CA GLU A 434 -4.81 -8.90 2.32
C GLU A 434 -3.48 -8.31 1.86
N LEU A 435 -2.48 -9.20 1.81
CA LEU A 435 -1.79 -9.53 0.57
C LEU A 435 -1.78 -11.06 0.50
N THR A 436 -2.92 -11.67 0.18
CA THR A 436 -2.88 -13.00 -0.42
C THR A 436 -1.97 -12.90 -1.64
N HIS A 437 -1.26 -13.98 -1.99
CA HIS A 437 -0.47 -14.06 -3.22
C HIS A 437 -1.30 -13.75 -4.51
N THR A 438 -2.64 -13.69 -4.37
CA THR A 438 -3.64 -13.38 -5.38
C THR A 438 -4.16 -11.92 -5.33
N THR A 439 -3.86 -11.15 -4.29
CA THR A 439 -4.06 -9.70 -4.29
C THR A 439 -2.76 -9.08 -4.81
N PRO A 440 -2.80 -8.14 -5.75
CA PRO A 440 -1.56 -7.58 -6.29
C PRO A 440 -0.70 -7.06 -5.15
N ARG A 441 0.63 -7.20 -5.30
CA ARG A 441 1.57 -6.29 -4.63
C ARG A 441 1.00 -4.87 -4.81
N HIS A 442 1.05 -3.99 -3.80
CA HIS A 442 0.41 -2.68 -3.90
C HIS A 442 0.80 -1.93 -5.20
N GLY A 443 -0.09 -1.94 -6.20
CA GLY A 443 0.19 -1.50 -7.58
C GLY A 443 0.79 -2.59 -8.48
N ASP A 444 0.51 -2.53 -9.78
CA ASP A 444 0.98 -3.47 -10.79
C ASP A 444 2.28 -3.06 -11.47
N ARG A 445 2.65 -1.78 -11.32
CA ARG A 445 3.80 -1.19 -11.99
C ARG A 445 4.41 -0.06 -11.16
N PRO A 446 5.69 0.28 -11.42
CA PRO A 446 6.31 1.46 -10.83
C PRO A 446 5.53 2.73 -11.18
N TRP A 447 5.51 3.68 -10.26
CA TRP A 447 4.78 4.95 -10.31
C TRP A 447 3.26 4.87 -10.23
N GLU A 448 2.66 3.67 -10.12
CA GLU A 448 1.21 3.57 -9.94
C GLU A 448 0.79 4.06 -8.56
N ILE A 449 1.46 3.57 -7.51
CA ILE A 449 1.17 3.90 -6.12
C ILE A 449 2.49 4.23 -5.41
N VAL A 450 2.56 5.42 -4.85
CA VAL A 450 3.69 5.87 -4.02
C VAL A 450 3.18 6.28 -2.65
N HIS A 451 3.86 5.79 -1.61
CA HIS A 451 3.60 6.23 -0.23
C HIS A 451 4.49 7.42 0.09
N LEU A 452 3.90 8.47 0.66
CA LEU A 452 4.62 9.62 1.19
C LEU A 452 4.31 9.72 2.69
N ASP A 453 5.36 9.67 3.50
CA ASP A 453 5.24 9.69 4.95
C ASP A 453 6.50 10.30 5.60
N HIS A 454 6.37 10.64 6.87
CA HIS A 454 7.40 11.32 7.65
C HIS A 454 7.73 10.56 8.94
N THR A 455 8.98 10.62 9.39
CA THR A 455 9.38 10.08 10.70
C THR A 455 10.48 10.93 11.33
N GLU A 456 10.48 11.06 12.65
CA GLU A 456 11.59 11.68 13.38
C GLU A 456 12.69 10.63 13.57
N LEU A 457 13.91 10.90 13.09
CA LEU A 457 15.00 9.93 13.15
C LEU A 457 15.52 9.77 14.58
N ASP A 458 15.91 8.55 14.93
CA ASP A 458 16.48 8.19 16.24
C ASP A 458 17.97 8.60 16.34
N ILE A 459 18.32 9.86 16.02
CA ILE A 459 19.69 10.40 16.09
C ILE A 459 19.72 11.88 16.48
N GLU A 460 20.64 12.24 17.38
CA GLU A 460 20.90 13.62 17.78
C GLU A 460 21.99 14.24 16.87
N LEU A 461 21.74 15.44 16.35
CA LEU A 461 22.66 16.17 15.48
C LEU A 461 23.26 17.41 16.16
N ARG A 462 24.37 17.90 15.58
CA ARG A 462 25.05 19.13 16.03
C ARG A 462 25.42 20.04 14.87
N THR A 463 25.73 21.29 15.20
CA THR A 463 26.41 22.22 14.29
C THR A 463 27.90 21.88 14.15
N SER A 464 28.55 22.44 13.13
CA SER A 464 30.01 22.49 13.00
C SER A 464 30.73 23.03 14.25
N ALA A 465 30.11 23.99 14.96
CA ALA A 465 30.59 24.53 16.24
C ALA A 465 30.21 23.68 17.47
N ASN A 466 29.86 22.40 17.28
CA ASN A 466 29.55 21.41 18.32
C ASN A 466 28.33 21.73 19.21
N ARG A 467 27.39 22.56 18.74
CA ARG A 467 26.13 22.85 19.47
C ARG A 467 25.05 21.84 19.12
N PRO A 468 24.29 21.29 20.08
CA PRO A 468 23.21 20.34 19.80
C PRO A 468 22.05 21.02 19.06
N LEU A 469 21.61 20.41 17.95
CA LEU A 469 20.50 20.89 17.13
C LEU A 469 19.24 20.07 17.30
N GLY A 470 19.32 18.91 17.95
CA GLY A 470 18.19 18.01 18.14
C GLY A 470 18.10 16.95 17.05
N ARG A 471 16.93 16.33 16.95
CA ARG A 471 16.65 15.24 16.02
C ARG A 471 16.02 15.76 14.72
N PRO A 472 16.42 15.26 13.55
CA PRO A 472 15.84 15.65 12.28
C PRO A 472 14.61 14.80 11.94
N TRP A 473 13.74 15.36 11.10
CA TRP A 473 12.63 14.71 10.43
C TRP A 473 13.04 14.25 9.04
N LEU A 474 12.76 12.99 8.75
CA LEU A 474 12.93 12.35 7.46
C LEU A 474 11.58 12.22 6.76
N THR A 475 11.55 12.59 5.48
CA THR A 475 10.43 12.38 4.56
C THR A 475 10.85 11.41 3.48
N PHE A 476 10.07 10.35 3.28
CA PHE A 476 10.28 9.40 2.18
C PHE A 476 9.09 9.37 1.23
N ALA A 477 9.38 9.33 -0.07
CA ALA A 477 8.45 8.88 -1.10
C ALA A 477 8.91 7.50 -1.60
N VAL A 478 8.06 6.48 -1.47
CA VAL A 478 8.41 5.07 -1.73
C VAL A 478 7.45 4.46 -2.72
N ASP A 479 7.97 3.88 -3.79
CA ASP A 479 7.19 3.12 -4.78
C ASP A 479 6.66 1.82 -4.17
N ALA A 480 5.34 1.63 -4.23
CA ALA A 480 4.70 0.50 -3.58
C ALA A 480 4.88 -0.82 -4.35
N PHE A 481 5.14 -0.78 -5.65
CA PHE A 481 5.38 -1.98 -6.46
C PHE A 481 6.81 -2.51 -6.26
N SER A 482 7.80 -1.64 -6.47
CA SER A 482 9.23 -1.97 -6.46
C SER A 482 9.91 -1.79 -5.10
N ARG A 483 9.24 -1.20 -4.11
CA ARG A 483 9.82 -0.79 -2.80
C ARG A 483 10.92 0.27 -2.92
N ARG A 484 11.17 0.80 -4.12
CA ARG A 484 12.24 1.78 -4.37
C ARG A 484 11.97 3.12 -3.70
N VAL A 485 13.01 3.71 -3.09
CA VAL A 485 12.94 5.06 -2.51
C VAL A 485 13.13 6.11 -3.60
N LEU A 486 12.06 6.81 -3.93
CA LEU A 486 12.00 7.81 -5.01
C LEU A 486 12.49 9.19 -4.54
N ALA A 487 12.19 9.56 -3.29
CA ALA A 487 12.67 10.80 -2.69
C ALA A 487 13.00 10.63 -1.20
N CYS A 488 14.02 11.34 -0.77
CA CYS A 488 14.52 11.44 0.60
C CYS A 488 14.75 12.93 0.90
N TYR A 489 14.05 13.45 1.90
CA TYR A 489 14.23 14.83 2.35
C TYR A 489 14.41 14.86 3.87
N LEU A 490 15.45 15.54 4.33
CA LEU A 490 15.82 15.63 5.74
C LEU A 490 15.79 17.10 6.19
N SER A 491 15.14 17.38 7.31
CA SER A 491 15.00 18.74 7.86
C SER A 491 14.87 18.71 9.39
N PHE A 492 15.24 19.79 10.09
CA PHE A 492 14.92 19.93 11.52
C PHE A 492 13.49 20.40 11.77
N ASP A 493 12.81 20.91 10.75
CA ASP A 493 11.45 21.36 10.88
C ASP A 493 10.47 20.19 10.92
N PRO A 494 9.46 20.22 11.81
CA PRO A 494 8.40 19.22 11.79
C PRO A 494 7.71 19.15 10.41
N PRO A 495 7.10 18.00 10.06
CA PRO A 495 6.44 17.81 8.79
C PRO A 495 5.41 18.91 8.52
N SER A 496 5.48 19.44 7.30
CA SER A 496 4.59 20.49 6.83
C SER A 496 4.43 20.38 5.32
N TYR A 497 3.61 21.26 4.75
CA TYR A 497 3.50 21.36 3.29
C TYR A 497 4.87 21.56 2.62
N ARG A 498 5.84 22.20 3.31
CA ARG A 498 7.20 22.41 2.79
C ARG A 498 7.92 21.08 2.56
N SER A 499 7.88 20.19 3.55
CA SER A 499 8.48 18.85 3.46
C SER A 499 7.85 18.04 2.31
N CYS A 500 6.53 18.16 2.15
CA CYS A 500 5.82 17.55 1.02
C CYS A 500 6.28 18.12 -0.34
N MET A 501 6.36 19.44 -0.48
CA MET A 501 6.83 20.08 -1.73
C MET A 501 8.27 19.69 -2.05
N MET A 502 9.15 19.62 -1.05
CA MET A 502 10.54 19.21 -1.25
C MET A 502 10.64 17.75 -1.70
N ALA A 503 9.85 16.84 -1.12
CA ALA A 503 9.79 15.46 -1.60
C ALA A 503 9.34 15.36 -3.06
N LEU A 504 8.30 16.12 -3.46
CA LEU A 504 7.85 16.16 -4.86
C LEU A 504 8.90 16.76 -5.79
N ARG A 505 9.61 17.81 -5.37
CA ARG A 505 10.74 18.38 -6.11
C ARG A 505 11.83 17.35 -6.35
N ILE A 506 12.21 16.58 -5.34
CA ILE A 506 13.22 15.53 -5.45
C ILE A 506 12.75 14.42 -6.40
N CYS A 507 11.47 14.01 -6.33
CA CYS A 507 10.90 13.03 -7.26
C CYS A 507 11.04 13.49 -8.72
N VAL A 508 10.58 14.70 -9.05
CA VAL A 508 10.65 15.23 -10.41
C VAL A 508 12.09 15.47 -10.84
N ARG A 509 12.95 15.94 -9.95
CA ARG A 509 14.36 16.14 -10.27
C ARG A 509 15.08 14.85 -10.66
N ARG A 510 14.84 13.77 -9.89
CA ARG A 510 15.54 12.50 -10.06
C ARG A 510 14.93 11.62 -11.15
N HIS A 511 13.62 11.72 -11.34
CA HIS A 511 12.86 10.79 -12.17
C HIS A 511 11.99 11.45 -13.22
N GLN A 512 11.99 12.79 -13.29
CA GLN A 512 11.16 13.59 -14.19
C GLN A 512 9.68 13.22 -14.08
N ARG A 513 9.21 12.77 -12.92
CA ARG A 513 7.87 12.20 -12.81
C ARG A 513 7.29 12.29 -11.41
N LEU A 514 5.96 12.34 -11.37
CA LEU A 514 5.14 12.15 -10.18
C LEU A 514 4.25 10.89 -10.35
N PRO A 515 3.84 10.26 -9.24
CA PRO A 515 3.05 9.03 -9.30
C PRO A 515 1.62 9.25 -9.77
N GLN A 516 0.98 8.20 -10.31
CA GLN A 516 -0.44 8.20 -10.60
C GLN A 516 -1.27 8.36 -9.32
N THR A 517 -0.92 7.62 -8.26
CA THR A 517 -1.55 7.73 -6.94
C THR A 517 -0.52 7.99 -5.85
N LEU A 518 -0.77 9.02 -5.04
CA LEU A 518 0.00 9.33 -3.85
C LEU A 518 -0.79 8.98 -2.60
N VAL A 519 -0.28 8.03 -1.81
CA VAL A 519 -0.88 7.57 -0.56
C VAL A 519 -0.22 8.27 0.62
N VAL A 520 -1.01 8.96 1.42
CA VAL A 520 -0.58 9.77 2.57
C VAL A 520 -1.36 9.39 3.83
N ASP A 521 -0.90 9.76 5.04
CA ASP A 521 -1.78 9.66 6.22
C ASP A 521 -2.78 10.85 6.30
N GLY A 522 -3.51 10.90 7.41
CA GLY A 522 -4.45 11.97 7.74
C GLY A 522 -3.82 13.21 8.37
N GLY A 523 -2.50 13.40 8.29
CA GLY A 523 -1.78 14.57 8.78
C GLY A 523 -2.29 15.88 8.17
N ALA A 524 -2.17 16.98 8.93
CA ALA A 524 -2.67 18.30 8.52
C ALA A 524 -1.88 18.87 7.32
N GLU A 525 -0.61 18.51 7.20
CA GLU A 525 0.27 18.85 6.09
C GLU A 525 -0.26 18.36 4.74
N PHE A 526 -0.91 17.19 4.70
CA PHE A 526 -1.49 16.60 3.49
C PHE A 526 -2.89 17.12 3.15
N GLN A 527 -3.46 17.95 4.03
CA GLN A 527 -4.71 18.69 3.81
C GLN A 527 -4.44 20.15 3.38
N SER A 528 -3.17 20.51 3.22
CA SER A 528 -2.78 21.83 2.71
C SER A 528 -3.31 22.02 1.29
N ILE A 529 -3.99 23.15 1.05
CA ILE A 529 -4.45 23.57 -0.28
C ILE A 529 -3.29 23.59 -1.29
N TYR A 530 -2.07 23.93 -0.86
CA TYR A 530 -0.90 23.92 -1.74
C TYR A 530 -0.56 22.53 -2.22
N PHE A 531 -0.56 21.56 -1.30
CA PHE A 531 -0.29 20.17 -1.62
C PHE A 531 -1.36 19.59 -2.54
N GLU A 532 -2.64 19.83 -2.23
CA GLU A 532 -3.76 19.39 -3.07
C GLU A 532 -3.72 20.03 -4.46
N SER A 533 -3.46 21.33 -4.55
CA SER A 533 -3.37 22.05 -5.83
C SER A 533 -2.21 21.54 -6.68
N MET A 534 -1.05 21.25 -6.07
CA MET A 534 0.11 20.71 -6.76
C MET A 534 -0.18 19.31 -7.31
N VAL A 535 -0.70 18.42 -6.47
CA VAL A 535 -1.07 17.04 -6.82
C VAL A 535 -2.13 17.03 -7.93
N ALA A 536 -3.15 17.90 -7.83
CA ALA A 536 -4.17 18.03 -8.87
C ALA A 536 -3.62 18.60 -10.18
N ARG A 537 -2.76 19.62 -10.14
CA ARG A 537 -2.18 20.27 -11.34
C ARG A 537 -1.44 19.27 -12.24
N TYR A 538 -0.81 18.26 -11.67
CA TYR A 538 -0.05 17.25 -12.40
C TYR A 538 -0.82 15.93 -12.61
N GLY A 539 -2.14 15.92 -12.32
CA GLY A 539 -2.99 14.75 -12.52
C GLY A 539 -2.58 13.56 -11.65
N CYS A 540 -2.18 13.84 -10.41
CA CYS A 540 -1.90 12.82 -9.41
C CYS A 540 -3.14 12.63 -8.53
N THR A 541 -3.49 11.39 -8.24
CA THR A 541 -4.61 11.05 -7.35
C THR A 541 -4.12 10.99 -5.91
N LYS A 542 -4.66 11.84 -5.02
CA LYS A 542 -4.38 11.74 -3.58
C LYS A 542 -5.28 10.69 -2.92
N LYS A 543 -4.69 9.72 -2.22
CA LYS A 543 -5.44 8.79 -1.34
C LYS A 543 -4.99 8.96 0.10
N THR A 544 -5.94 9.26 0.97
CA THR A 544 -5.69 9.34 2.42
C THR A 544 -5.95 7.98 3.06
N ARG A 545 -4.98 7.47 3.83
CA ARG A 545 -5.14 6.22 4.59
C ARG A 545 -6.28 6.35 5.59
N PRO A 546 -7.20 5.37 5.70
CA PRO A 546 -8.22 5.36 6.73
C PRO A 546 -7.61 5.38 8.14
N GLY A 547 -8.10 6.26 9.01
CA GLY A 547 -7.65 6.35 10.39
C GLY A 547 -7.81 5.01 11.13
N ALA A 548 -6.77 4.61 11.87
CA ALA A 548 -6.73 3.38 12.66
C ALA A 548 -6.75 2.05 11.87
N GLN A 549 -6.38 2.06 10.59
CA GLN A 549 -6.10 0.85 9.80
C GLN A 549 -4.63 0.78 9.33
N PRO A 550 -3.69 0.33 10.19
CA PRO A 550 -2.25 0.18 9.92
C PRO A 550 -1.87 -0.55 8.61
N ARG A 551 -2.79 -1.34 8.04
CA ARG A 551 -2.53 -2.18 6.86
C ARG A 551 -2.04 -1.38 5.65
N PHE A 552 -2.58 -0.18 5.43
CA PHE A 552 -2.23 0.68 4.29
C PHE A 552 -0.88 1.41 4.44
N GLY A 553 -0.21 1.34 5.61
CA GLY A 553 1.08 1.98 5.87
C GLY A 553 2.28 1.01 5.92
N SER A 554 2.03 -0.29 5.86
CA SER A 554 3.04 -1.31 6.19
C SER A 554 4.34 -1.26 5.38
N VAL A 555 4.28 -0.73 4.16
CA VAL A 555 5.42 -0.59 3.25
C VAL A 555 6.41 0.44 3.79
N ILE A 556 5.93 1.68 3.98
CA ILE A 556 6.76 2.80 4.41
C ILE A 556 7.12 2.69 5.89
N GLU A 557 6.23 2.14 6.72
CA GLU A 557 6.52 1.83 8.13
C GLU A 557 7.65 0.80 8.26
N ARG A 558 7.66 -0.25 7.43
CA ARG A 558 8.77 -1.22 7.41
C ARG A 558 10.06 -0.55 6.96
N LEU A 559 10.02 0.29 5.92
CA LEU A 559 11.20 1.01 5.46
C LEU A 559 11.78 1.92 6.54
N PHE A 560 10.96 2.64 7.32
CA PHE A 560 11.46 3.43 8.45
C PHE A 560 12.09 2.54 9.53
N GLY A 561 11.50 1.37 9.79
CA GLY A 561 12.11 0.35 10.65
C GLY A 561 13.50 -0.06 10.14
N THR A 562 13.58 -0.46 8.87
CA THR A 562 14.82 -0.85 8.19
C THR A 562 15.87 0.26 8.22
N THR A 563 15.48 1.51 7.93
CA THR A 563 16.37 2.68 7.97
C THR A 563 16.94 2.87 9.37
N ASN A 564 16.12 2.72 10.41
CA ASN A 564 16.61 2.83 11.78
C ASN A 564 17.57 1.69 12.13
N THR A 565 17.23 0.45 11.77
CA THR A 565 18.02 -0.74 12.15
C THR A 565 19.32 -0.88 11.37
N GLU A 566 19.30 -0.65 10.06
CA GLU A 566 20.43 -0.90 9.17
C GLU A 566 21.35 0.31 9.02
N PHE A 567 20.81 1.52 9.16
CA PHE A 567 21.59 2.75 9.02
C PHE A 567 21.76 3.47 10.36
N ILE A 568 20.68 4.00 10.94
CA ILE A 568 20.77 4.95 12.08
C ILE A 568 21.37 4.34 13.35
N HIS A 569 20.99 3.13 13.73
CA HIS A 569 21.48 2.49 14.96
C HIS A 569 22.99 2.19 14.91
N ASN A 570 23.60 2.21 13.74
CA ASN A 570 25.04 2.03 13.56
C ASN A 570 25.84 3.34 13.70
N LEU A 571 25.15 4.49 13.86
CA LEU A 571 25.77 5.81 13.93
C LEU A 571 25.97 6.28 15.38
N HIS A 572 27.06 7.02 15.62
CA HIS A 572 27.28 7.72 16.89
C HIS A 572 26.21 8.81 17.11
N GLY A 573 25.73 8.94 18.35
CA GLY A 573 24.64 9.87 18.70
C GLY A 573 23.23 9.32 18.44
N ASN A 574 23.09 8.03 18.11
CA ASN A 574 21.78 7.39 18.01
C ASN A 574 21.05 7.35 19.36
N THR A 575 19.73 7.45 19.35
CA THR A 575 18.90 7.55 20.57
C THR A 575 18.35 6.21 21.03
N GLN A 576 18.94 5.08 20.61
CA GLN A 576 18.47 3.75 21.01
C GLN A 576 18.54 3.57 22.54
N ALA A 577 19.62 4.05 23.17
CA ALA A 577 19.80 4.01 24.63
C ALA A 577 18.70 4.77 25.38
N THR A 578 18.13 5.83 24.79
CA THR A 578 17.07 6.66 25.39
C THR A 578 15.75 5.90 25.54
N LYS A 579 15.54 4.81 24.78
CA LYS A 579 14.35 3.94 24.91
C LYS A 579 14.29 3.20 26.26
N GLN A 580 15.41 3.13 26.99
CA GLN A 580 15.49 2.59 28.35
C GLN A 580 16.02 3.64 29.34
N PRO A 581 15.21 4.64 29.75
CA PRO A 581 15.68 5.79 30.54
C PRO A 581 16.37 5.41 31.86
N ARG A 582 16.03 4.26 32.44
CA ARG A 582 16.61 3.77 33.71
C ARG A 582 18.06 3.30 33.60
N MET A 583 18.54 3.02 32.38
CA MET A 583 19.91 2.58 32.10
C MET A 583 20.78 3.71 31.54
N MET A 584 20.24 4.94 31.42
CA MET A 584 20.94 6.09 30.87
C MET A 584 22.00 6.59 31.85
N THR A 585 23.25 6.58 31.42
CA THR A 585 24.38 7.20 32.12
C THR A 585 24.98 8.31 31.25
N LYS A 586 25.77 9.20 31.86
CA LYS A 586 26.52 10.25 31.13
C LYS A 586 27.44 9.68 30.04
N ALA A 587 27.87 8.43 30.17
CA ALA A 587 28.75 7.75 29.21
C ALA A 587 28.00 7.23 27.97
N VAL A 588 26.67 7.08 28.03
CA VAL A 588 25.84 6.57 26.92
C VAL A 588 24.82 7.60 26.44
N ASP A 589 24.96 8.85 26.86
CA ASP A 589 24.06 9.95 26.47
C ASP A 589 24.24 10.30 24.98
N PRO A 590 23.23 10.07 24.13
CA PRO A 590 23.31 10.36 22.70
C PRO A 590 23.62 11.82 22.40
N LYS A 591 23.14 12.74 23.25
CA LYS A 591 23.41 14.18 23.07
C LYS A 591 24.88 14.51 23.23
N ARG A 592 25.67 13.70 23.93
CA ARG A 592 27.12 13.89 24.08
C ARG A 592 27.90 13.29 22.92
N HIS A 593 27.44 12.13 22.44
CA HIS A 593 28.04 11.39 21.33
C HIS A 593 27.60 11.83 19.93
N ALA A 594 26.68 12.79 19.85
CA ALA A 594 26.28 13.41 18.58
C ALA A 594 27.49 14.06 17.91
N VAL A 595 27.84 13.58 16.71
CA VAL A 595 28.96 14.08 15.89
C VAL A 595 28.53 14.50 14.47
N TRP A 596 27.32 14.15 14.07
CA TRP A 596 26.82 14.35 12.72
C TRP A 596 26.22 15.75 12.53
N GLN A 597 26.56 16.36 11.39
CA GLN A 597 25.88 17.53 10.83
C GLN A 597 24.72 17.09 9.94
N LEU A 598 23.77 17.99 9.65
CA LEU A 598 22.58 17.63 8.87
C LEU A 598 22.94 17.28 7.42
N SER A 599 23.86 18.04 6.83
CA SER A 599 24.35 17.86 5.46
C SER A 599 25.05 16.52 5.27
N ASP A 600 25.97 16.17 6.17
CA ASP A 600 26.69 14.89 6.16
C ASP A 600 25.72 13.71 6.30
N LEU A 601 24.81 13.79 7.29
CA LEU A 601 23.80 12.74 7.46
C LEU A 601 22.92 12.61 6.22
N TYR A 602 22.52 13.73 5.61
CA TYR A 602 21.70 13.72 4.39
C TYR A 602 22.41 13.04 3.23
N HIS A 603 23.71 13.33 3.03
CA HIS A 603 24.52 12.71 1.98
C HIS A 603 24.57 11.18 2.13
N TYR A 604 25.01 10.69 3.30
CA TYR A 604 25.12 9.26 3.55
C TYR A 604 23.75 8.55 3.59
N LEU A 605 22.70 9.24 4.06
CA LEU A 605 21.35 8.70 4.01
C LEU A 605 20.85 8.53 2.56
N CYS A 606 21.15 9.48 1.68
CA CYS A 606 20.83 9.36 0.26
C CYS A 606 21.64 8.24 -0.40
N GLU A 607 22.93 8.11 -0.09
CA GLU A 607 23.76 7.00 -0.57
C GLU A 607 23.19 5.66 -0.12
N TRP A 608 22.87 5.51 1.16
CA TRP A 608 22.21 4.32 1.69
C TRP A 608 20.89 4.04 0.98
N ALA A 609 20.00 5.03 0.88
CA ALA A 609 18.66 4.82 0.31
C ALA A 609 18.68 4.50 -1.19
N TYR A 610 19.58 5.14 -1.95
CA TYR A 610 19.56 5.09 -3.42
C TYR A 610 20.57 4.13 -4.04
N GLN A 611 21.59 3.74 -3.27
CA GLN A 611 22.61 2.78 -3.73
C GLN A 611 22.53 1.50 -2.93
N VAL A 612 22.63 1.56 -1.61
CA VAL A 612 22.72 0.35 -0.78
C VAL A 612 21.37 -0.37 -0.72
N TYR A 613 20.33 0.27 -0.19
CA TYR A 613 18.99 -0.29 -0.08
C TYR A 613 18.41 -0.66 -1.45
N ASP A 614 18.60 0.20 -2.45
CA ASP A 614 18.09 0.01 -3.82
C ASP A 614 18.67 -1.24 -4.52
N GLN A 615 19.89 -1.65 -4.14
CA GLN A 615 20.61 -2.81 -4.72
C GLN A 615 20.67 -4.01 -3.77
N THR A 616 20.10 -3.91 -2.58
CA THR A 616 20.06 -5.03 -1.64
C THR A 616 18.83 -5.90 -1.93
N PRO A 617 18.98 -7.24 -2.03
CA PRO A 617 17.84 -8.13 -2.25
C PRO A 617 16.78 -7.95 -1.16
N HIS A 618 15.55 -7.64 -1.57
CA HIS A 618 14.46 -7.41 -0.64
C HIS A 618 13.68 -8.70 -0.38
N GLU A 619 13.57 -9.14 0.88
CA GLU A 619 12.97 -10.42 1.27
C GLU A 619 11.59 -10.67 0.63
N THR A 620 10.70 -9.66 0.65
CA THR A 620 9.35 -9.79 0.08
C THR A 620 9.31 -9.78 -1.45
N LEU A 621 10.29 -9.15 -2.11
CA LEU A 621 10.31 -9.08 -3.58
C LEU A 621 10.98 -10.32 -4.19
N GLY A 622 11.96 -10.90 -3.48
CA GLY A 622 12.86 -11.94 -3.99
C GLY A 622 13.97 -11.41 -4.90
N VAL A 623 13.95 -10.11 -5.21
CA VAL A 623 14.88 -9.39 -6.08
C VAL A 623 15.20 -8.03 -5.43
N THR A 624 16.15 -7.28 -6.00
CA THR A 624 16.45 -5.92 -5.52
C THR A 624 15.34 -4.92 -5.89
N PRO A 625 15.12 -3.84 -5.11
CA PRO A 625 14.18 -2.79 -5.49
C PRO A 625 14.46 -2.18 -6.88
N ARG A 626 15.75 -2.03 -7.24
CA ARG A 626 16.17 -1.55 -8.56
C ARG A 626 15.74 -2.48 -9.68
N GLU A 627 16.00 -3.78 -9.56
CA GLU A 627 15.59 -4.78 -10.56
C GLU A 627 14.06 -4.80 -10.71
N ALA A 628 13.33 -4.84 -9.59
CA ALA A 628 11.87 -4.79 -9.62
C ALA A 628 11.35 -3.53 -10.34
N TYR A 629 11.97 -2.38 -10.08
CA TYR A 629 11.64 -1.12 -10.74
C TYR A 629 11.88 -1.19 -12.26
N VAL A 630 13.04 -1.67 -12.70
CA VAL A 630 13.39 -1.75 -14.13
C VAL A 630 12.46 -2.73 -14.85
N THR A 631 12.30 -3.96 -14.35
CA THR A 631 11.40 -4.96 -14.92
C THR A 631 9.95 -4.46 -14.94
N GLY A 632 9.54 -3.72 -13.90
CA GLY A 632 8.21 -3.13 -13.84
C GLY A 632 7.95 -2.04 -14.87
N LEU A 633 8.97 -1.26 -15.25
CA LEU A 633 8.88 -0.31 -16.36
C LEU A 633 8.84 -1.02 -17.70
N GLU A 634 9.67 -2.05 -17.89
CA GLU A 634 9.67 -2.86 -19.12
C GLU A 634 8.34 -3.54 -19.38
N LEU A 635 7.67 -4.05 -18.33
CA LEU A 635 6.36 -4.68 -18.45
C LEU A 635 5.22 -3.64 -18.48
N GLY A 636 5.31 -2.64 -17.61
CA GLY A 636 4.24 -1.69 -17.36
C GLY A 636 4.23 -0.48 -18.28
N GLY A 637 5.23 -0.33 -19.17
CA GLY A 637 5.46 0.80 -20.07
C GLY A 637 6.20 1.99 -19.42
N GLU A 638 6.92 2.76 -20.23
CA GLU A 638 7.71 3.92 -19.77
C GLU A 638 6.81 5.11 -19.43
N ARG A 639 5.80 5.39 -20.27
CA ARG A 639 4.85 6.51 -20.19
C ARG A 639 5.59 7.85 -20.20
N SER A 640 6.37 8.08 -21.24
CA SER A 640 7.14 9.32 -21.44
C SER A 640 6.26 10.58 -21.44
N HIS A 641 4.97 10.48 -21.81
CA HIS A 641 4.01 11.59 -21.72
C HIS A 641 3.69 12.04 -20.30
N ARG A 642 4.07 11.26 -19.27
CA ARG A 642 3.97 11.65 -17.85
C ARG A 642 5.25 12.31 -17.34
N HIS A 643 6.23 12.57 -18.23
CA HIS A 643 7.43 13.30 -17.86
C HIS A 643 7.11 14.76 -17.55
N ILE A 644 7.74 15.27 -16.49
CA ILE A 644 7.62 16.62 -15.97
C ILE A 644 9.03 17.20 -15.99
N SER A 645 9.20 18.29 -16.73
CA SER A 645 10.43 19.08 -16.72
C SER A 645 10.66 19.70 -15.35
N TYR A 646 11.90 19.65 -14.86
CA TYR A 646 12.30 20.37 -13.65
C TYR A 646 12.72 21.80 -14.00
N ASP A 647 11.74 22.60 -14.43
CA ASP A 647 11.93 23.97 -14.92
C ASP A 647 11.40 25.03 -13.93
N GLU A 648 11.51 26.31 -14.31
CA GLU A 648 11.03 27.43 -13.50
C GLU A 648 9.51 27.33 -13.26
N ASP A 649 8.72 26.86 -14.22
CA ASP A 649 7.27 26.70 -14.05
C ASP A 649 6.91 25.66 -12.99
N PHE A 650 7.63 24.53 -12.98
CA PHE A 650 7.51 23.52 -11.95
C PHE A 650 7.97 24.04 -10.58
N LEU A 651 9.10 24.75 -10.53
CA LEU A 651 9.59 25.37 -9.30
C LEU A 651 8.58 26.41 -8.77
N MET A 652 8.00 27.23 -9.64
CA MET A 652 6.95 28.16 -9.27
C MET A 652 5.73 27.41 -8.76
N ALA A 653 5.30 26.32 -9.40
CA ALA A 653 4.15 25.51 -8.96
C ALA A 653 4.28 24.98 -7.53
N THR A 654 5.52 24.74 -7.08
CA THR A 654 5.82 24.21 -5.74
C THR A 654 6.01 25.30 -4.67
N LEU A 655 6.00 26.59 -5.06
CA LEU A 655 6.02 27.71 -4.13
C LEU A 655 4.61 28.06 -3.61
N PRO A 656 4.45 28.31 -2.30
CA PRO A 656 3.17 28.70 -1.73
C PRO A 656 2.74 30.11 -2.16
N THR A 657 1.44 30.35 -2.05
CA THR A 657 0.85 31.69 -2.15
C THR A 657 0.49 32.19 -0.75
N PRO A 658 0.32 33.49 -0.51
CA PRO A 658 -0.25 33.96 0.75
C PRO A 658 -1.75 33.66 0.83
N ARG A 659 -2.35 33.81 2.01
CA ARG A 659 -3.80 33.56 2.24
C ARG A 659 -4.72 34.28 1.25
N LYS A 660 -4.37 35.51 0.86
CA LYS A 660 -5.14 36.32 -0.10
C LYS A 660 -4.82 35.99 -1.57
N LYS A 661 -3.84 35.11 -1.83
CA LYS A 661 -3.27 34.70 -3.14
C LYS A 661 -2.67 35.81 -4.00
N THR A 662 -3.15 37.03 -3.82
CA THR A 662 -2.77 38.25 -4.51
C THR A 662 -2.29 39.29 -3.51
N ALA A 663 -1.55 40.27 -4.02
CA ALA A 663 -1.21 41.47 -3.27
C ALA A 663 -1.33 42.72 -4.14
N LYS A 664 -1.66 43.84 -3.49
CA LYS A 664 -1.83 45.12 -4.16
C LYS A 664 -0.47 45.73 -4.45
N VAL A 665 -0.26 46.18 -5.69
CA VAL A 665 0.92 46.96 -6.06
C VAL A 665 0.75 48.40 -5.59
N ILE A 666 1.59 48.83 -4.67
CA ILE A 666 1.63 50.18 -4.11
C ILE A 666 2.64 51.00 -4.92
N PRO A 667 2.20 52.10 -5.57
CA PRO A 667 3.10 52.95 -6.35
C PRO A 667 4.31 53.40 -5.53
N GLY A 668 5.51 53.26 -6.09
CA GLY A 668 6.78 53.63 -5.46
C GLY A 668 7.25 52.75 -4.29
N GLN A 669 6.43 51.79 -3.82
CA GLN A 669 6.79 50.86 -2.73
C GLN A 669 6.72 49.38 -3.15
N GLY A 670 6.04 49.07 -4.25
CA GLY A 670 5.91 47.72 -4.78
C GLY A 670 4.86 46.91 -4.03
N ILE A 671 5.18 45.67 -3.65
CA ILE A 671 4.25 44.73 -3.05
C ILE A 671 4.56 44.54 -1.58
N LYS A 672 3.54 44.61 -0.72
CA LYS A 672 3.68 44.31 0.71
C LYS A 672 3.30 42.86 1.01
N LEU A 673 4.22 42.09 1.60
CA LEU A 673 3.95 40.76 2.13
C LEU A 673 4.59 40.62 3.53
N HIS A 674 3.83 40.05 4.47
CA HIS A 674 4.18 40.04 5.90
C HIS A 674 4.44 41.47 6.41
N TYR A 675 5.70 41.80 6.70
CA TYR A 675 6.15 43.09 7.21
C TYR A 675 7.12 43.80 6.24
N LEU A 676 7.37 43.22 5.07
CA LEU A 676 8.35 43.70 4.11
C LEU A 676 7.68 44.19 2.82
N PHE A 677 8.27 45.21 2.23
CA PHE A 677 7.96 45.66 0.88
C PHE A 677 8.94 45.04 -0.11
N TYR A 678 8.45 44.68 -1.28
CA TYR A 678 9.20 44.01 -2.33
C TYR A 678 9.05 44.77 -3.63
N TRP A 679 10.17 44.97 -4.33
CA TRP A 679 10.23 45.76 -5.56
C TRP A 679 10.79 44.97 -6.74
N HIS A 680 10.23 45.26 -7.92
CA HIS A 680 10.77 44.90 -9.23
C HIS A 680 10.34 45.99 -10.22
N ASP A 681 11.17 46.32 -11.21
CA ASP A 681 10.91 47.45 -12.12
C ASP A 681 9.65 47.26 -12.98
N ALA A 682 9.29 46.00 -13.27
CA ALA A 682 8.03 45.67 -13.96
C ALA A 682 6.77 46.15 -13.21
N LEU A 683 6.85 46.35 -11.88
CA LEU A 683 5.72 46.84 -11.07
C LEU A 683 5.40 48.32 -11.32
N ARG A 684 6.31 49.07 -11.96
CA ARG A 684 6.11 50.48 -12.32
C ARG A 684 5.18 50.66 -13.53
N HIS A 685 4.84 49.58 -14.23
CA HIS A 685 3.99 49.68 -15.41
C HIS A 685 2.62 50.28 -15.04
N PRO A 686 2.11 51.30 -15.77
CA PRO A 686 0.86 51.99 -15.41
C PRO A 686 -0.36 51.07 -15.29
N GLU A 687 -0.42 49.99 -16.08
CA GLU A 687 -1.50 49.00 -16.03
C GLU A 687 -1.41 48.06 -14.82
N ILE A 688 -0.25 47.99 -14.17
CA ILE A 688 0.02 47.12 -13.02
C ILE A 688 -0.11 47.91 -11.72
N GLU A 689 0.27 49.19 -11.71
CA GLU A 689 0.16 50.03 -10.53
C GLU A 689 -1.26 50.04 -9.95
N ARG A 690 -1.37 49.93 -8.61
CA ARG A 690 -2.64 49.91 -7.86
C ARG A 690 -3.54 48.70 -8.13
N THR A 691 -3.14 47.76 -8.97
CA THR A 691 -3.87 46.50 -9.20
C THR A 691 -3.49 45.41 -8.20
N GLN A 692 -4.27 44.32 -8.17
CA GLN A 692 -3.97 43.11 -7.41
C GLN A 692 -3.26 42.12 -8.32
N VAL A 693 -2.04 41.73 -7.97
CA VAL A 693 -1.25 40.76 -8.73
C VAL A 693 -1.11 39.45 -7.96
N PRO A 694 -1.17 38.27 -8.60
CA PRO A 694 -0.85 37.00 -7.96
C PRO A 694 0.60 37.00 -7.45
N ILE A 695 0.81 36.47 -6.25
CA ILE A 695 2.15 36.38 -5.67
C ILE A 695 2.45 35.01 -5.08
N ARG A 696 3.71 34.61 -5.19
CA ARG A 696 4.32 33.43 -4.55
C ARG A 696 5.54 33.86 -3.76
N TYR A 697 5.95 33.08 -2.78
CA TYR A 697 7.14 33.38 -2.00
C TYR A 697 7.93 32.10 -1.70
N ASP A 698 9.24 32.24 -1.47
CA ASP A 698 10.08 31.14 -1.04
C ASP A 698 10.05 31.02 0.49
N PRO A 699 9.56 29.91 1.07
CA PRO A 699 9.54 29.74 2.52
C PRO A 699 10.93 29.61 3.14
N PHE A 700 11.96 29.32 2.34
CA PHE A 700 13.36 29.22 2.77
C PHE A 700 14.14 30.51 2.50
N ASN A 701 13.56 31.48 1.75
CA ASN A 701 14.20 32.76 1.46
C ASN A 701 13.18 33.90 1.41
N ILE A 702 12.97 34.57 2.54
CA ILE A 702 12.08 35.74 2.65
C ILE A 702 12.65 37.01 2.00
N GLY A 703 13.89 36.98 1.48
CA GLY A 703 14.46 38.08 0.71
C GLY A 703 13.78 38.27 -0.64
N VAL A 704 13.12 37.24 -1.18
CA VAL A 704 12.53 37.24 -2.52
C VAL A 704 11.08 36.76 -2.50
N ILE A 705 10.24 37.44 -3.26
CA ILE A 705 8.92 36.93 -3.66
C ILE A 705 8.82 36.96 -5.18
N TYR A 706 7.82 36.29 -5.73
CA TYR A 706 7.53 36.29 -7.15
C TYR A 706 6.16 36.89 -7.38
N ALA A 707 6.07 37.85 -8.30
CA ALA A 707 4.82 38.46 -8.72
C ALA A 707 4.51 38.07 -10.17
N TYR A 708 3.25 37.77 -10.45
CA TYR A 708 2.81 37.47 -11.81
C TYR A 708 2.35 38.75 -12.51
N VAL A 709 3.12 39.22 -13.48
CA VAL A 709 2.92 40.47 -14.20
C VAL A 709 3.30 40.28 -15.67
N GLN A 710 2.51 40.84 -16.59
CA GLN A 710 2.73 40.72 -18.04
C GLN A 710 2.95 39.27 -18.49
N ASP A 711 2.10 38.36 -18.00
CA ASP A 711 2.14 36.92 -18.28
C ASP A 711 3.42 36.18 -17.87
N GLN A 712 4.19 36.75 -16.94
CA GLN A 712 5.43 36.16 -16.44
C GLN A 712 5.57 36.29 -14.91
N TRP A 713 6.25 35.33 -14.29
CA TRP A 713 6.67 35.43 -12.90
C TRP A 713 7.96 36.25 -12.82
N VAL A 714 7.93 37.40 -12.14
CA VAL A 714 9.12 38.23 -11.91
C VAL A 714 9.56 38.18 -10.45
N PRO A 715 10.87 38.06 -10.16
CA PRO A 715 11.38 38.09 -8.80
C PRO A 715 11.38 39.51 -8.25
N CYS A 716 10.63 39.76 -7.18
CA CYS A 716 10.65 41.01 -6.43
C CYS A 716 11.55 40.87 -5.20
N ARG A 717 12.51 41.79 -5.05
CA ARG A 717 13.46 41.80 -3.94
C ARG A 717 12.94 42.63 -2.79
N SER A 718 13.14 42.18 -1.56
CA SER A 718 12.73 42.96 -0.39
C SER A 718 13.52 44.26 -0.28
N GLN A 719 12.92 45.29 0.33
CA GLN A 719 13.55 46.58 0.62
C GLN A 719 14.86 46.43 1.44
N TYR A 720 14.98 45.34 2.18
CA TYR A 720 16.13 44.99 3.01
C TYR A 720 16.75 43.67 2.53
N TYR A 721 16.85 43.47 1.20
CA TYR A 721 17.30 42.23 0.59
C TYR A 721 18.57 41.66 1.22
N ALA A 722 19.62 42.47 1.35
CA ALA A 722 20.90 42.05 1.92
C ALA A 722 20.80 41.47 3.35
N ALA A 723 19.81 41.90 4.13
CA ALA A 723 19.61 41.43 5.51
C ALA A 723 18.67 40.22 5.61
N PHE A 724 17.91 39.90 4.56
CA PHE A 724 16.87 38.87 4.59
C PHE A 724 17.08 37.73 3.59
N VAL A 725 18.09 37.83 2.72
CA VAL A 725 18.51 36.73 1.85
C VAL A 725 18.94 35.54 2.70
N GLY A 726 18.40 34.36 2.37
CA GLY A 726 18.71 33.10 3.06
C GLY A 726 18.04 32.93 4.41
N HIS A 727 17.16 33.85 4.81
CA HIS A 727 16.35 33.72 6.03
C HIS A 727 15.00 33.07 5.74
N SER A 728 14.56 32.16 6.60
CA SER A 728 13.32 31.40 6.39
C SER A 728 12.08 32.13 6.92
N GLU A 729 10.90 31.82 6.36
CA GLU A 729 9.62 32.31 6.90
C GLU A 729 9.38 31.81 8.34
N LYS A 730 9.93 30.65 8.70
CA LYS A 730 9.79 30.09 10.05
C LYS A 730 10.60 30.89 11.06
N GLU A 731 11.83 31.27 10.70
CA GLU A 731 12.63 32.21 11.48
C GLU A 731 11.87 33.52 11.69
N LEU A 732 11.33 34.11 10.62
CA LEU A 732 10.53 35.34 10.72
C LEU A 732 9.34 35.18 11.66
N THR A 733 8.64 34.04 11.59
CA THR A 733 7.49 33.76 12.47
C THR A 733 7.92 33.74 13.93
N LEU A 734 8.99 33.00 14.26
CA LEU A 734 9.53 32.95 15.62
C LEU A 734 9.96 34.33 16.11
N VAL A 735 10.73 35.08 15.32
CA VAL A 735 11.15 36.45 15.65
C VAL A 735 9.93 37.33 15.94
N THR A 736 8.88 37.25 15.12
CA THR A 736 7.67 38.05 15.34
C THR A 736 6.87 37.61 16.57
N GLU A 737 6.89 36.33 16.92
CA GLU A 737 6.29 35.83 18.17
C GLU A 737 7.02 36.38 19.39
N VAL A 738 8.36 36.36 19.38
CA VAL A 738 9.19 36.95 20.45
C VAL A 738 8.89 38.44 20.60
N LEU A 739 8.89 39.20 19.50
CA LEU A 739 8.62 40.65 19.51
C LEU A 739 7.21 40.97 20.00
N ARG A 740 6.19 40.16 19.64
CA ARG A 740 4.81 40.32 20.11
C ARG A 740 4.67 40.04 21.60
N GLN A 741 5.38 39.04 22.12
CA GLN A 741 5.42 38.76 23.56
C GLN A 741 6.07 39.92 24.32
N GLN A 742 7.19 40.44 23.83
CA GLN A 742 7.86 41.62 24.41
C GLN A 742 6.94 42.85 24.45
N ALA A 743 6.24 43.15 23.35
CA ALA A 743 5.30 44.28 23.28
C ALA A 743 4.14 44.13 24.28
N ARG A 744 3.58 42.93 24.46
CA ARG A 744 2.53 42.66 25.46
C ARG A 744 3.01 42.91 26.90
N MET A 745 4.29 42.71 27.16
CA MET A 745 4.87 42.84 28.49
C MET A 745 5.28 44.28 28.83
N ASN A 746 5.69 45.06 27.83
CA ASN A 746 6.10 46.45 28.01
C ASN A 746 4.94 47.42 28.31
N HIS A 747 3.68 46.99 28.17
CA HIS A 747 2.49 47.78 28.53
C HIS A 747 2.10 47.75 30.04
N ARG A 748 2.92 47.17 30.93
CA ARG A 748 2.69 47.23 32.40
C ARG A 748 3.91 47.83 33.12
N ALA A 749 3.66 48.87 33.92
CA ALA A 749 4.70 49.62 34.63
C ALA A 749 5.39 48.85 35.77
N VAL A 750 6.67 49.19 35.92
CA VAL A 750 7.80 48.73 36.75
C VAL A 750 7.55 48.25 38.20
N SER A 751 8.02 47.03 38.53
CA SER A 751 8.95 46.69 39.65
C SER A 751 9.54 45.27 39.45
N ILE A 752 10.74 44.98 39.98
CA ILE A 752 11.46 43.70 39.77
C ILE A 752 10.98 42.65 40.78
N THR A 753 10.20 41.67 40.33
CA THR A 753 9.66 40.55 41.12
C THR A 753 10.12 39.20 40.53
N PRO A 754 10.07 38.06 41.28
CA PRO A 754 10.45 36.73 40.81
C PRO A 754 9.71 36.25 39.54
N GLY A 755 8.49 36.75 39.29
CA GLY A 755 7.78 36.52 38.02
C GLY A 755 8.53 37.07 36.81
N ARG A 756 9.23 38.21 36.96
CA ARG A 756 10.02 38.85 35.90
C ARG A 756 11.32 38.10 35.58
N LEU A 757 11.84 37.30 36.52
CA LEU A 757 12.96 36.38 36.28
C LEU A 757 12.48 35.17 35.48
N ALA A 758 11.30 34.62 35.79
CA ALA A 758 10.67 33.58 34.97
C ALA A 758 10.35 34.10 33.57
N ASP A 759 9.87 35.34 33.47
CA ASP A 759 9.65 36.00 32.19
C ASP A 759 10.98 36.23 31.45
N PHE A 760 12.03 36.78 32.08
CA PHE A 760 13.35 36.97 31.48
C PHE A 760 13.96 35.65 31.00
N LEU A 761 13.85 34.57 31.79
CA LEU A 761 14.28 33.24 31.39
C LEU A 761 13.45 32.71 30.21
N ALA A 762 12.14 32.99 30.16
CA ALA A 762 11.32 32.71 28.99
C ALA A 762 11.81 33.52 27.76
N HIS A 763 12.18 34.79 27.91
CA HIS A 763 12.74 35.59 26.81
C HIS A 763 14.11 35.09 26.33
N VAL A 764 15.00 34.70 27.26
CA VAL A 764 16.29 34.09 26.92
C VAL A 764 16.07 32.77 26.19
N GLN A 765 15.12 31.95 26.65
CA GLN A 765 14.72 30.71 25.98
C GLN A 765 14.11 30.98 24.60
N GLU A 766 13.27 32.00 24.43
CA GLU A 766 12.68 32.36 23.14
C GLU A 766 13.73 32.94 22.16
N HIS A 767 14.67 33.75 22.65
CA HIS A 767 15.80 34.22 21.85
C HIS A 767 16.75 33.06 21.49
N GLU A 768 16.99 32.14 22.42
CA GLU A 768 17.72 30.90 22.19
C GLU A 768 17.02 30.03 21.14
N ARG A 769 15.68 29.93 21.16
CA ARG A 769 14.90 29.24 20.11
C ARG A 769 15.12 29.86 18.73
N VAL A 770 15.16 31.19 18.61
CA VAL A 770 15.46 31.87 17.35
C VAL A 770 16.89 31.57 16.88
N LEU A 771 17.88 31.64 17.79
CA LEU A 771 19.28 31.31 17.47
C LEU A 771 19.44 29.86 17.03
N VAL A 772 18.79 28.91 17.72
CA VAL A 772 18.80 27.50 17.34
C VAL A 772 18.11 27.29 15.99
N GLN A 773 16.99 27.97 15.71
CA GLN A 773 16.34 27.87 14.41
C GLN A 773 17.25 28.42 13.29
N ARG A 774 17.96 29.53 13.50
CA ARG A 774 18.94 30.05 12.53
C ARG A 774 20.03 29.04 12.19
N LEU A 775 20.57 28.39 13.21
CA LEU A 775 21.58 27.35 13.02
C LEU A 775 21.01 26.14 12.26
N ARG A 776 19.76 25.76 12.54
CA ARG A 776 19.04 24.72 11.80
C ARG A 776 18.79 25.09 10.34
N ASP A 777 18.41 26.34 10.07
CA ASP A 777 18.13 26.85 8.72
C ASP A 777 19.41 26.92 7.89
N GLN A 778 20.55 27.31 8.48
CA GLN A 778 21.87 27.29 7.83
C GLN A 778 22.26 25.87 7.39
N GLU A 779 22.11 24.89 8.29
CA GLU A 779 22.37 23.48 7.98
C GLU A 779 21.41 22.94 6.91
N ALA A 780 20.12 23.33 6.97
CA ALA A 780 19.13 22.94 5.97
C ALA A 780 19.38 23.58 4.61
N GLN A 781 19.94 24.79 4.55
CA GLN A 781 20.27 25.45 3.28
C GLN A 781 21.28 24.64 2.47
N VAL A 782 22.29 24.03 3.13
CA VAL A 782 23.24 23.13 2.45
C VAL A 782 22.54 21.92 1.83
N VAL A 783 21.54 21.37 2.51
CA VAL A 783 20.69 20.30 1.97
C VAL A 783 19.88 20.81 0.76
N LEU A 784 19.27 21.98 0.83
CA LEU A 784 18.52 22.58 -0.28
C LEU A 784 19.41 22.87 -1.50
N ASP A 785 20.61 23.36 -1.27
CA ASP A 785 21.60 23.61 -2.32
C ASP A 785 22.02 22.30 -2.99
N SER A 786 22.22 21.22 -2.22
CA SER A 786 22.49 19.88 -2.80
C SER A 786 21.30 19.35 -3.63
N ILE A 787 20.06 19.61 -3.18
CA ILE A 787 18.82 19.28 -3.90
C ILE A 787 18.64 20.16 -5.15
N THR A 788 19.33 21.29 -5.27
CA THR A 788 19.28 22.14 -6.47
C THR A 788 20.44 21.85 -7.42
N ALA A 789 21.64 21.61 -6.88
CA ALA A 789 22.89 21.38 -7.62
C ALA A 789 23.03 19.95 -8.18
N GLY A 790 22.61 18.93 -7.42
CA GLY A 790 22.65 17.53 -7.89
C GLY A 790 23.55 16.73 -6.99
N ILE A 791 23.06 15.59 -6.51
CA ILE A 791 23.87 14.69 -5.67
C ILE A 791 25.08 14.15 -6.47
N GLU A 792 25.04 14.22 -7.80
CA GLU A 792 26.16 13.85 -8.69
C GLU A 792 27.21 14.97 -8.88
N GLY A 793 26.97 16.18 -8.35
CA GLY A 793 27.80 17.37 -8.58
C GLY A 793 28.83 17.72 -7.50
N THR A 794 28.81 17.08 -6.33
CA THR A 794 29.81 17.34 -5.27
C THR A 794 30.94 16.32 -5.31
N ALA A 795 31.67 16.28 -6.43
CA ALA A 795 33.08 15.90 -6.39
C ALA A 795 33.88 17.12 -5.93
N ALA A 796 34.69 16.95 -4.89
CA ALA A 796 35.61 17.93 -4.31
C ALA A 796 34.99 19.06 -3.45
N ILE A 797 34.41 18.71 -2.31
CA ILE A 797 34.77 19.47 -1.10
C ILE A 797 36.00 18.77 -0.55
N THR A 798 37.15 19.40 -0.73
CA THR A 798 38.44 18.99 -0.18
C THR A 798 38.23 18.61 1.28
N LEU A 799 38.39 17.32 1.60
CA LEU A 799 38.64 16.86 2.96
C LEU A 799 39.89 17.58 3.43
N GLY A 800 39.71 18.74 4.06
CA GLY A 800 40.76 19.43 4.79
C GLY A 800 41.36 18.42 5.74
N THR A 801 42.63 18.12 5.49
CA THR A 801 43.42 17.17 6.26
C THR A 801 43.27 17.52 7.74
N LEU A 802 42.71 16.60 8.52
CA LEU A 802 42.62 16.73 9.97
C LEU A 802 44.02 17.05 10.51
N PRO A 803 44.24 18.21 11.19
CA PRO A 803 45.47 18.38 11.94
C PRO A 803 45.40 17.42 13.12
N LEU A 804 46.31 16.44 13.12
CA LEU A 804 46.69 15.73 14.32
C LEU A 804 47.04 16.75 15.41
N ALA A 805 46.46 16.54 16.59
CA ALA A 805 46.68 17.34 17.77
C ALA A 805 48.19 17.56 18.03
N SER A 806 48.59 18.82 18.21
CA SER A 806 49.84 19.18 18.86
C SER A 806 49.62 20.32 19.86
N ASP A 807 50.10 20.04 21.07
CA ASP A 807 50.27 20.79 22.31
C ASP A 807 49.85 22.27 22.48
N PRO A 808 49.47 22.65 23.73
CA PRO A 808 49.08 24.00 24.10
C PRO A 808 50.32 24.82 24.46
N ASN A 809 50.81 25.66 23.55
CA ASN A 809 51.49 26.93 23.81
C ASN A 809 52.05 27.48 22.50
N GLY A 810 51.44 28.53 21.96
CA GLY A 810 51.93 29.24 20.78
C GLY A 810 50.98 30.37 20.40
N GLU A 811 51.31 31.58 20.84
CA GLU A 811 50.69 32.82 20.37
C GLU A 811 50.91 33.01 18.87
N THR A 812 49.86 33.37 18.13
CA THR A 812 49.94 34.32 17.01
C THR A 812 48.56 34.90 16.68
N ASP A 813 48.52 36.23 16.66
CA ASP A 813 47.46 37.10 16.16
C ASP A 813 47.04 36.79 14.72
N ALA A 814 45.73 36.72 14.48
CA ALA A 814 45.10 37.04 13.20
C ALA A 814 43.64 37.48 13.46
N THR A 815 43.40 38.78 13.33
CA THR A 815 42.11 39.45 13.53
C THR A 815 41.09 39.05 12.45
N PHE A 816 40.06 38.30 12.85
CA PHE A 816 38.81 38.19 12.12
C PHE A 816 37.84 39.27 12.63
N GLU A 817 37.44 40.21 11.77
CA GLU A 817 36.37 41.15 12.08
C GLU A 817 35.05 40.40 12.29
N VAL A 818 34.63 40.32 13.54
CA VAL A 818 33.29 39.87 13.95
C VAL A 818 32.31 40.99 13.60
N PHE A 819 31.45 40.77 12.60
CA PHE A 819 30.28 41.63 12.41
C PHE A 819 29.39 41.54 13.67
N GLY A 820 29.27 42.66 14.38
CA GLY A 820 28.45 42.78 15.58
C GLY A 820 26.95 42.62 15.29
N PRO A 821 26.13 42.35 16.32
CA PRO A 821 24.69 42.23 16.18
C PRO A 821 24.08 43.53 15.63
N VAL A 822 23.26 43.41 14.58
CA VAL A 822 22.51 44.52 14.00
C VAL A 822 21.56 45.08 15.06
N ASP A 823 21.72 46.36 15.38
CA ASP A 823 20.89 47.08 16.35
C ASP A 823 19.51 47.37 15.76
N LEU A 824 18.53 46.54 16.11
CA LEU A 824 17.13 46.69 15.69
C LEU A 824 16.44 47.95 16.27
N SER A 825 17.10 48.68 17.18
CA SER A 825 16.57 49.95 17.71
C SER A 825 16.70 51.12 16.74
N SER A 826 17.43 50.96 15.62
CA SER A 826 17.60 52.00 14.60
C SER A 826 16.48 52.08 13.55
N LEU A 827 15.41 51.28 13.69
CA LEU A 827 14.26 51.35 12.80
C LEU A 827 13.35 52.54 13.21
N PRO A 828 13.03 53.48 12.30
CA PRO A 828 12.15 54.60 12.63
C PRO A 828 10.76 54.09 13.00
N ILE A 829 10.37 54.35 14.25
CA ILE A 829 9.01 54.13 14.76
C ILE A 829 8.14 55.27 14.22
N PHE A 830 7.23 54.97 13.30
CA PHE A 830 6.24 55.94 12.85
C PHE A 830 5.04 55.96 13.82
N GLU A 831 4.78 57.15 14.37
CA GLU A 831 3.69 57.47 15.29
C GLU A 831 2.32 57.45 14.59
N GLU A 832 1.71 56.29 14.42
CA GLU A 832 0.26 56.21 14.16
C GLU A 832 -0.38 55.07 14.95
N TYR A 833 -0.20 55.07 16.28
CA TYR A 833 -1.03 54.28 17.19
C TYR A 833 -1.27 55.04 18.49
N ARG A 834 -2.32 55.88 18.46
CA ARG A 834 -3.17 56.11 19.61
C ARG A 834 -4.39 55.20 19.49
#